data_AF-A0A847HQJ1-F1
#
_entry.id   AF-A0A847HQJ1-F1
#
_cell.length_a   1.000
_cell.length_b   1.000
_cell.length_c   1.000
_cell.angle_alpha   90.00
_cell.angle_beta   90.00
_cell.angle_gamma   90.00
#
_symmetry.space_group_name_H-M   'P 1'
#
loop_
_entity.id
_entity.type
_entity.pdbx_description
1 polymer ?
#
loop_
_entity_poly.entity_id
_entity_poly.type
_entity_poly.pdbx_seq_one_letter_code
_entity_poly.pdbx_strand_id
1 'polypeptide(L)'
;MSIYEYLTEALGLIVLMAFLLAELFNQEKANSMIAPLLKNRKLKIVVAIFMSLFFYPVVALIAQFFDMQSLAATAWEFAPNRSYFAAVKQRTIFDADTQTELRKRFREIKVGDLRIRLQNGHLGRELPAERIISGSYANADAKLWAADLNAALARLIKLLPGSPPLPVIEVHELYDSHGYFNNLFALAINSDSDEPLRTIVHELTHLYLLWALIPGLPVDCPRWLNEGLAEHLSGEAMRDEHDWEKYAMVRQRTLVDLDEVSPAFSWPGHAVEWHARDAVAMFLDRHDEATLHRLINGLRLARPFHSVYAIVTGQPFESFSADWKEEFSRRRVLENQSKADVLARLTWLAENRGFVEVQILLWSLPVRWLSREEQTALLDKARKFEADRCDARGDYLEAMGWMRRSSPKVQWKDALWKKVASSWNSLAAVEPSSGNIWKPKPEKPPFNEVEQFFAWLLSLLVCGLIVAGYSAVRVRLAVKLQHYWLSPVAGTTCRWLVVGVTGLAGGWFLRFLVVSMIPYAGLAALSDLHRIMLGEVLVVILWLALAWQLDRWSSQSGEVQTRLTTVEPQSGAGVHLLIFLVIGIVPPLLASYQGGWRVMGIEAAQVWFAAILFMASTAAFGLVVWQAAILWKAGPGSNVGPVLVYALFRGGLAADPYGSLFALVAGWQLVRLARRTQSPAVAILGDLLVCGPAMLLCTSWFPACDPIGGYWYGGGSAIIWWLPAAIALFLLRDSGRECCRPG
;
A
#
# COMPACT_ATOMS: atom_id res chain seq x y z
N MET A 1 22.23 -13.60 -4.35
CA MET A 1 21.88 -13.83 -2.94
C MET A 1 20.53 -14.48 -2.86
N SER A 2 20.34 -15.45 -1.98
CA SER A 2 19.03 -16.00 -1.65
C SER A 2 18.25 -15.01 -0.76
N ILE A 3 16.91 -15.09 -0.77
CA ILE A 3 16.08 -14.23 0.11
C ILE A 3 16.36 -14.45 1.60
N TYR A 4 16.82 -15.66 1.96
CA TYR A 4 17.27 -15.99 3.32
C TYR A 4 18.50 -15.17 3.72
N GLU A 5 19.43 -14.92 2.80
CA GLU A 5 20.60 -14.07 3.06
C GLU A 5 20.15 -12.62 3.30
N TYR A 6 19.21 -12.09 2.51
CA TYR A 6 18.66 -10.74 2.72
C TYR A 6 17.91 -10.58 4.05
N LEU A 7 17.10 -11.57 4.43
CA LEU A 7 16.36 -11.54 5.71
C LEU A 7 17.32 -11.63 6.90
N THR A 8 18.37 -12.44 6.79
CA THR A 8 19.40 -12.56 7.82
C THR A 8 20.19 -11.25 7.97
N GLU A 9 20.53 -10.60 6.87
CA GLU A 9 21.16 -9.27 6.87
C GLU A 9 20.24 -8.19 7.46
N ALA A 10 18.96 -8.18 7.09
CA ALA A 10 17.98 -7.22 7.62
C ALA A 10 17.77 -7.41 9.13
N LEU A 11 17.68 -8.66 9.60
CA LEU A 11 17.60 -8.97 11.03
C LEU A 11 18.88 -8.53 11.76
N GLY A 12 20.05 -8.81 11.17
CA GLY A 12 21.35 -8.38 11.69
C GLY A 12 21.47 -6.86 11.79
N LEU A 13 20.95 -6.12 10.79
CA LEU A 13 20.88 -4.67 10.83
C LEU A 13 19.97 -4.17 11.96
N ILE A 14 18.75 -4.71 12.10
CA ILE A 14 17.81 -4.27 13.14
C ILE A 14 18.48 -4.39 14.51
N VAL A 15 19.18 -5.51 14.76
CA VAL A 15 19.94 -5.73 15.99
C VAL A 15 21.07 -4.70 16.12
N LEU A 16 21.92 -4.54 15.10
CA LEU A 16 23.06 -3.61 15.12
C LEU A 16 22.62 -2.15 15.35
N MET A 17 21.59 -1.70 14.65
CA MET A 17 21.07 -0.34 14.76
C MET A 17 20.35 -0.11 16.08
N ALA A 18 19.68 -1.12 16.65
CA ALA A 18 19.10 -1.03 17.97
C ALA A 18 20.17 -0.78 19.05
N PHE A 19 21.33 -1.44 18.93
CA PHE A 19 22.49 -1.16 19.79
C PHE A 19 23.08 0.23 19.54
N LEU A 20 23.17 0.69 18.29
CA LEU A 20 23.69 2.02 17.95
C LEU A 20 22.80 3.14 18.47
N LEU A 21 21.47 2.97 18.40
CA LEU A 21 20.49 3.86 19.03
C LEU A 21 20.65 3.87 20.55
N ALA A 22 20.80 2.70 21.19
CA ALA A 22 21.02 2.61 22.63
C ALA A 22 22.30 3.36 23.05
N GLU A 23 23.37 3.26 22.28
CA GLU A 23 24.63 3.97 22.54
C GLU A 23 24.47 5.49 22.40
N LEU A 24 23.78 5.96 21.36
CA LEU A 24 23.43 7.39 21.19
C LEU A 24 22.62 7.95 22.37
N PHE A 25 21.73 7.15 22.96
CA PHE A 25 20.99 7.53 24.16
C PHE A 25 21.84 7.44 25.44
N ASN A 26 22.82 6.52 25.51
CA ASN A 26 23.69 6.30 26.67
C ASN A 26 24.88 7.28 26.79
N GLN A 27 25.34 7.87 25.68
CA GLN A 27 26.45 8.87 25.67
C GLN A 27 26.18 10.14 26.52
N GLU A 28 25.00 10.27 27.12
CA GLU A 28 24.65 11.30 28.09
C GLU A 28 25.41 11.22 29.43
N LYS A 29 25.97 10.05 29.78
CA LYS A 29 26.70 9.86 31.04
C LYS A 29 28.18 10.21 30.98
N ALA A 30 28.76 10.35 29.78
CA ALA A 30 30.15 10.75 29.62
C ALA A 30 30.24 12.28 29.52
N ASN A 31 31.10 12.90 30.34
CA ASN A 31 31.42 14.34 30.31
C ASN A 31 32.05 14.75 28.96
N SER A 32 31.27 14.77 27.88
CA SER A 32 31.70 15.19 26.56
C SER A 32 31.35 16.65 26.32
N MET A 33 32.19 17.35 25.56
CA MET A 33 32.02 18.77 25.18
C MET A 33 30.71 19.04 24.42
N ILE A 34 30.04 17.99 23.92
CA ILE A 34 28.80 18.03 23.13
C ILE A 34 27.55 17.80 24.02
N ALA A 35 27.73 17.33 25.25
CA ALA A 35 26.66 17.01 26.20
C ALA A 35 25.60 18.12 26.38
N PRO A 36 25.92 19.41 26.59
CA PRO A 36 24.90 20.45 26.76
C PRO A 36 24.08 20.74 25.49
N LEU A 37 24.65 20.51 24.31
CA LEU A 37 23.99 20.71 23.03
C LEU A 37 23.01 19.56 22.73
N LEU A 38 23.36 18.35 23.15
CA LEU A 38 22.53 17.16 23.05
C LEU A 38 21.39 17.16 24.11
N LYS A 39 21.66 17.54 25.37
CA LYS A 39 20.73 17.39 26.51
C LYS A 39 19.33 17.99 26.31
N ASN A 40 19.19 19.08 25.55
CA ASN A 40 17.91 19.79 25.33
C ASN A 40 17.47 19.89 23.85
N ARG A 41 18.27 19.37 22.90
CA ARG A 41 17.99 19.50 21.45
C ARG A 41 18.09 18.19 20.67
N LYS A 42 18.48 17.05 21.28
CA LYS A 42 18.53 15.71 20.66
C LYS A 42 17.31 15.42 19.78
N LEU A 43 16.13 15.48 20.38
CA LEU A 43 14.88 15.17 19.68
C LEU A 43 14.57 16.19 18.58
N LYS A 44 14.92 17.47 18.76
CA LYS A 44 14.72 18.53 17.76
C LYS A 44 15.65 18.37 16.56
N ILE A 45 16.89 17.94 16.79
CA ILE A 45 17.89 17.69 15.74
C ILE A 45 17.50 16.44 14.96
N VAL A 46 17.11 15.35 15.64
CA VAL A 46 16.61 14.13 15.00
C VAL A 46 15.33 14.40 14.20
N VAL A 47 14.37 15.11 14.78
CA VAL A 47 13.14 15.52 14.08
C VAL A 47 13.47 16.43 12.90
N ALA A 48 14.38 17.41 13.04
CA ALA A 48 14.75 18.29 11.94
C ALA A 48 15.46 17.55 10.81
N ILE A 49 16.39 16.65 11.13
CA ILE A 49 17.09 15.81 10.13
C ILE A 49 16.09 14.90 9.41
N PHE A 50 15.22 14.23 10.17
CA PHE A 50 14.19 13.35 9.61
C PHE A 50 13.19 14.14 8.75
N MET A 51 12.66 15.25 9.26
CA MET A 51 11.77 16.15 8.49
C MET A 51 12.44 16.66 7.23
N SER A 52 13.74 16.99 7.26
CA SER A 52 14.46 17.46 6.08
C SER A 52 14.59 16.36 5.02
N LEU A 53 14.92 15.13 5.43
CA LEU A 53 15.04 13.98 4.51
C LEU A 53 13.72 13.65 3.79
N PHE A 54 12.59 13.91 4.42
CA PHE A 54 11.26 13.64 3.87
C PHE A 54 10.51 14.89 3.41
N PHE A 55 11.09 16.08 3.55
CA PHE A 55 10.43 17.36 3.22
C PHE A 55 9.96 17.39 1.77
N TYR A 56 10.87 17.15 0.83
CA TYR A 56 10.59 17.19 -0.59
C TYR A 56 9.60 16.12 -1.05
N PRO A 57 9.73 14.84 -0.64
CA PRO A 57 8.68 13.85 -0.85
C PRO A 57 7.31 14.32 -0.32
N VAL A 58 7.23 14.82 0.92
CA VAL A 58 5.95 15.27 1.51
C VAL A 58 5.37 16.46 0.74
N VAL A 59 6.19 17.43 0.36
CA VAL A 59 5.75 18.57 -0.47
C VAL A 59 5.24 18.09 -1.82
N ALA A 60 5.93 17.13 -2.44
CA ALA A 60 5.50 16.57 -3.72
C ALA A 60 4.12 15.92 -3.61
N LEU A 61 3.91 15.12 -2.57
CA LEU A 61 2.66 14.42 -2.32
C LEU A 61 1.50 15.40 -2.01
N ILE A 62 1.77 16.45 -1.23
CA ILE A 62 0.81 17.53 -0.99
C ILE A 62 0.47 18.24 -2.31
N ALA A 63 1.47 18.52 -3.14
CA ALA A 63 1.25 19.13 -4.44
C ALA A 63 0.39 18.23 -5.35
N GLN A 64 0.63 16.92 -5.38
CA GLN A 64 -0.21 15.95 -6.10
C GLN A 64 -1.66 15.95 -5.59
N PHE A 65 -1.82 15.97 -4.26
CA PHE A 65 -3.14 16.04 -3.62
C PHE A 65 -3.95 17.26 -4.06
N PHE A 66 -3.29 18.40 -4.21
CA PHE A 66 -3.91 19.65 -4.68
C PHE A 66 -3.87 19.83 -6.20
N ASP A 67 -3.59 18.76 -6.96
CA ASP A 67 -3.58 18.78 -8.43
C ASP A 67 -2.56 19.77 -9.04
N MET A 68 -1.46 19.98 -8.31
CA MET A 68 -0.31 20.80 -8.69
C MET A 68 0.84 19.91 -9.17
N GLN A 69 0.59 19.10 -10.20
CA GLN A 69 1.55 18.08 -10.68
C GLN A 69 2.92 18.66 -11.08
N SER A 70 2.98 19.89 -11.60
CA SER A 70 4.25 20.57 -11.88
C SER A 70 5.08 20.84 -10.62
N LEU A 71 4.44 21.33 -9.56
CA LEU A 71 5.07 21.51 -8.25
C LEU A 71 5.50 20.16 -7.65
N ALA A 72 4.70 19.11 -7.87
CA ALA A 72 5.04 17.77 -7.43
C ALA A 72 6.28 17.21 -8.14
N ALA A 73 6.35 17.35 -9.46
CA ALA A 73 7.50 16.96 -10.26
C ALA A 73 8.78 17.68 -9.78
N THR A 74 8.71 19.00 -9.59
CA THR A 74 9.81 19.80 -9.05
C THR A 74 10.21 19.36 -7.64
N ALA A 75 9.25 19.05 -6.77
CA ALA A 75 9.56 18.59 -5.42
C ALA A 75 10.20 17.19 -5.43
N TRP A 76 9.74 16.25 -6.27
CA TRP A 76 10.39 14.95 -6.46
C TRP A 76 11.79 15.09 -7.06
N GLU A 77 12.04 16.11 -7.86
CA GLU A 77 13.38 16.39 -8.39
C GLU A 77 14.40 16.73 -7.31
N PHE A 78 13.98 17.43 -6.26
CA PHE A 78 14.78 17.80 -5.10
C PHE A 78 14.81 16.75 -3.98
N ALA A 79 14.02 15.68 -4.09
CA ALA A 79 14.06 14.57 -3.15
C ALA A 79 15.43 13.86 -3.17
N PRO A 80 15.86 13.20 -2.06
CA PRO A 80 17.12 12.46 -2.02
C PRO A 80 17.22 11.46 -3.18
N ASN A 81 18.33 11.50 -3.93
CA ASN A 81 18.56 10.62 -5.08
C ASN A 81 18.82 9.16 -4.63
N ARG A 82 17.74 8.46 -4.27
CA ARG A 82 17.70 7.05 -3.90
C ARG A 82 17.03 6.28 -5.05
N SER A 83 17.53 5.08 -5.34
CA SER A 83 16.98 4.20 -6.39
C SER A 83 15.46 4.01 -6.27
N TYR A 84 14.94 3.99 -5.05
CA TYR A 84 13.51 3.85 -4.76
C TYR A 84 12.65 5.04 -5.24
N PHE A 85 13.14 6.29 -5.12
CA PHE A 85 12.39 7.47 -5.57
C PHE A 85 12.58 7.78 -7.06
N ALA A 86 13.58 7.17 -7.71
CA ALA A 86 13.89 7.46 -9.11
C ALA A 86 12.73 7.11 -10.06
N ALA A 87 12.07 5.96 -9.84
CA ALA A 87 10.91 5.54 -10.63
C ALA A 87 9.71 6.47 -10.43
N VAL A 88 9.40 6.81 -9.17
CA VAL A 88 8.31 7.75 -8.81
C VAL A 88 8.56 9.14 -9.39
N LYS A 89 9.80 9.63 -9.31
CA LYS A 89 10.23 10.90 -9.89
C LYS A 89 10.01 10.92 -11.40
N GLN A 90 10.52 9.92 -12.13
CA GLN A 90 10.38 9.84 -13.59
C GLN A 90 8.92 9.81 -14.02
N ARG A 91 8.11 9.00 -13.35
CA ARG A 91 6.67 8.92 -13.59
C ARG A 91 5.96 10.25 -13.35
N THR A 92 6.21 10.89 -12.21
CA THR A 92 5.54 12.15 -11.86
C THR A 92 5.89 13.27 -12.83
N ILE A 93 7.15 13.35 -13.28
CA ILE A 93 7.56 14.32 -14.29
C ILE A 93 6.81 14.08 -15.61
N PHE A 94 6.79 12.82 -16.08
CA PHE A 94 6.07 12.46 -17.31
C PHE A 94 4.58 12.81 -17.24
N ASP A 95 3.92 12.39 -16.16
CA ASP A 95 2.48 12.64 -15.96
C ASP A 95 2.19 14.15 -15.80
N ALA A 96 3.08 14.92 -15.18
CA ALA A 96 2.95 16.38 -15.07
C ALA A 96 3.06 17.07 -16.43
N ASP A 97 3.97 16.61 -17.31
CA ASP A 97 4.16 17.15 -18.65
C ASP A 97 2.94 16.88 -19.53
N THR A 98 2.46 15.63 -19.57
CA THR A 98 1.29 15.24 -20.37
C THR A 98 0.01 15.92 -19.87
N GLN A 99 -0.18 16.03 -18.55
CA GLN A 99 -1.32 16.76 -17.99
C GLN A 99 -1.24 18.28 -18.29
N THR A 100 -0.05 18.87 -18.23
CA THR A 100 0.17 20.28 -18.61
C THR A 100 -0.16 20.52 -20.07
N GLU A 101 0.19 19.57 -20.95
CA GLU A 101 -0.14 19.63 -22.36
C GLU A 101 -1.65 19.55 -22.61
N LEU A 102 -2.34 18.60 -21.97
CA LEU A 102 -3.80 18.48 -22.01
C LEU A 102 -4.44 19.81 -21.58
N ARG A 103 -4.01 20.39 -20.46
CA ARG A 103 -4.56 21.66 -19.93
C ARG A 103 -4.34 22.85 -20.84
N LYS A 104 -3.25 22.88 -21.61
CA LYS A 104 -3.01 23.94 -22.61
C LYS A 104 -4.01 23.86 -23.75
N ARG A 105 -4.41 22.66 -24.15
CA ARG A 105 -5.22 22.42 -25.36
C ARG A 105 -6.15 21.22 -25.16
N PHE A 106 -7.31 21.43 -24.54
CA PHE A 106 -8.34 20.41 -24.43
C PHE A 106 -9.68 20.81 -25.10
N ARG A 107 -10.43 19.78 -25.48
CA ARG A 107 -11.88 19.81 -25.74
C ARG A 107 -12.55 19.09 -24.57
N GLU A 108 -13.57 19.71 -23.99
CA GLU A 108 -14.41 19.07 -22.98
C GLU A 108 -15.70 18.57 -23.62
N ILE A 109 -16.07 17.32 -23.32
CA ILE A 109 -17.31 16.67 -23.75
C ILE A 109 -18.08 16.27 -22.50
N LYS A 110 -19.41 16.42 -22.55
CA LYS A 110 -20.31 16.01 -21.47
C LYS A 110 -21.03 14.70 -21.84
N VAL A 111 -20.98 13.72 -20.96
CA VAL A 111 -21.66 12.42 -21.10
C VAL A 111 -22.47 12.17 -19.83
N GLY A 112 -23.80 12.32 -19.90
CA GLY A 112 -24.63 12.35 -18.70
C GLY A 112 -24.17 13.46 -17.75
N ASP A 113 -23.86 13.11 -16.50
CA ASP A 113 -23.30 14.04 -15.50
C ASP A 113 -21.76 14.08 -15.48
N LEU A 114 -21.09 13.24 -16.26
CA LEU A 114 -19.63 13.23 -16.38
C LEU A 114 -19.12 14.25 -17.38
N ARG A 115 -17.92 14.76 -17.08
CA ARG A 115 -17.14 15.64 -17.97
C ARG A 115 -15.87 14.91 -18.38
N ILE A 116 -15.54 14.97 -19.66
CA ILE A 116 -14.38 14.30 -20.23
C ILE A 116 -13.54 15.33 -20.98
N ARG A 117 -12.25 15.43 -20.64
CA ARG A 117 -11.27 16.29 -21.28
C ARG A 117 -10.37 15.47 -22.17
N LEU A 118 -10.29 15.88 -23.43
CA LEU A 118 -9.50 15.24 -24.48
C LEU A 118 -8.55 16.28 -25.07
N GLN A 119 -7.34 15.89 -25.43
CA GLN A 119 -6.40 16.80 -26.08
C GLN A 119 -6.91 17.19 -27.48
N ASN A 120 -6.84 18.49 -27.83
CA ASN A 120 -7.30 19.00 -29.13
C ASN A 120 -6.44 18.44 -30.27
N GLY A 121 -7.01 17.54 -31.08
CA GLY A 121 -6.48 17.18 -32.40
C GLY A 121 -6.03 15.74 -32.55
N HIS A 122 -5.52 15.07 -31.51
CA HIS A 122 -4.98 13.71 -31.65
C HIS A 122 -5.10 12.92 -30.33
N LEU A 123 -5.76 11.75 -30.40
CA LEU A 123 -5.54 10.63 -29.49
C LEU A 123 -4.67 9.65 -30.28
N GLY A 124 -3.36 9.79 -30.23
CA GLY A 124 -2.47 9.05 -31.13
C GLY A 124 -2.76 9.37 -32.62
N ARG A 125 -1.99 8.76 -33.53
CA ARG A 125 -2.02 9.06 -34.98
C ARG A 125 -3.43 8.98 -35.59
N GLU A 126 -3.90 10.08 -36.16
CA GLU A 126 -4.99 10.22 -37.16
C GLU A 126 -6.30 9.41 -36.96
N LEU A 127 -6.64 9.03 -35.73
CA LEU A 127 -7.97 8.52 -35.41
C LEU A 127 -8.76 9.64 -34.73
N PRO A 128 -9.90 10.08 -35.28
CA PRO A 128 -10.78 11.06 -34.62
C PRO A 128 -11.06 10.56 -33.20
N ALA A 129 -11.01 11.44 -32.21
CA ALA A 129 -11.29 11.07 -30.81
C ALA A 129 -12.68 10.42 -30.61
N GLU A 130 -13.56 10.56 -31.60
CA GLU A 130 -14.89 9.94 -31.71
C GLU A 130 -14.84 8.45 -32.12
N ARG A 131 -13.70 7.94 -32.62
CA ARG A 131 -13.53 6.56 -33.14
C ARG A 131 -12.89 5.56 -32.17
N ILE A 132 -12.23 5.99 -31.10
CA ILE A 132 -11.31 5.12 -30.32
C ILE A 132 -11.99 4.44 -29.11
N ILE A 133 -13.25 4.76 -28.80
CA ILE A 133 -13.87 4.30 -27.55
C ILE A 133 -14.68 3.00 -27.72
N SER A 134 -14.15 2.04 -28.47
CA SER A 134 -14.82 0.77 -28.75
C SER A 134 -13.85 -0.40 -28.93
N GLY A 135 -13.97 -1.41 -28.08
CA GLY A 135 -13.24 -2.67 -28.18
C GLY A 135 -13.65 -3.56 -29.36
N SER A 136 -14.12 -3.01 -30.47
CA SER A 136 -14.50 -3.78 -31.66
C SER A 136 -14.24 -2.97 -32.94
N TYR A 137 -13.19 -3.41 -33.65
CA TYR A 137 -12.52 -2.76 -34.77
C TYR A 137 -13.37 -2.49 -36.05
N ALA A 138 -14.67 -2.77 -36.07
CA ALA A 138 -15.44 -2.75 -37.32
C ALA A 138 -16.67 -1.83 -37.37
N ASN A 139 -17.34 -1.51 -36.25
CA ASN A 139 -18.69 -0.89 -36.30
C ASN A 139 -19.03 0.07 -35.15
N ALA A 140 -18.05 0.68 -34.53
CA ALA A 140 -18.31 1.54 -33.38
C ALA A 140 -18.93 2.90 -33.75
N ASP A 141 -20.22 3.02 -33.48
CA ASP A 141 -20.91 4.30 -33.47
C ASP A 141 -20.51 5.07 -32.21
N ALA A 142 -19.86 6.22 -32.39
CA ALA A 142 -19.46 7.15 -31.32
C ALA A 142 -20.62 7.52 -30.37
N LYS A 143 -21.88 7.38 -30.83
CA LYS A 143 -23.09 7.64 -30.04
C LYS A 143 -23.41 6.54 -29.04
N LEU A 144 -22.94 5.31 -29.23
CA LEU A 144 -23.23 4.17 -28.34
C LEU A 144 -22.48 4.29 -27.02
N TRP A 145 -21.25 4.77 -27.04
CA TRP A 145 -20.42 4.86 -25.83
C TRP A 145 -20.97 5.80 -24.77
N ALA A 146 -21.51 6.95 -25.17
CA ALA A 146 -22.13 7.88 -24.23
C ALA A 146 -23.35 7.26 -23.53
N ALA A 147 -24.09 6.40 -24.24
CA ALA A 147 -25.20 5.64 -23.67
C ALA A 147 -24.71 4.51 -22.76
N ASP A 148 -23.69 3.75 -23.16
CA ASP A 148 -23.12 2.65 -22.36
C ASP A 148 -22.47 3.17 -21.06
N LEU A 149 -21.72 4.28 -21.11
CA LEU A 149 -21.15 4.91 -19.91
C LEU A 149 -22.25 5.46 -18.99
N ASN A 150 -23.29 6.09 -19.54
CA ASN A 150 -24.41 6.59 -18.74
C ASN A 150 -25.19 5.43 -18.09
N ALA A 151 -25.35 4.30 -18.79
CA ALA A 151 -25.95 3.09 -18.26
C ALA A 151 -25.09 2.49 -17.14
N ALA A 152 -23.77 2.44 -17.31
CA ALA A 152 -22.83 1.99 -16.28
C ALA A 152 -22.88 2.88 -15.02
N LEU A 153 -23.00 4.20 -15.18
CA LEU A 153 -23.20 5.11 -14.04
C LEU A 153 -24.51 4.85 -13.31
N ALA A 154 -25.60 4.69 -14.06
CA ALA A 154 -26.90 4.36 -13.47
C ALA A 154 -26.85 3.02 -12.73
N ARG A 155 -26.13 2.03 -13.27
CA ARG A 155 -25.87 0.73 -12.63
C ARG A 155 -25.11 0.88 -11.32
N LEU A 156 -24.05 1.68 -11.29
CA LEU A 156 -23.27 1.99 -10.07
C LEU A 156 -24.13 2.66 -8.99
N ILE A 157 -24.90 3.69 -9.38
CA ILE A 157 -25.81 4.40 -8.47
C ILE A 157 -26.88 3.47 -7.88
N LYS A 158 -27.36 2.51 -8.68
CA LYS A 158 -28.34 1.51 -8.24
C LYS A 158 -27.73 0.50 -7.26
N LEU A 159 -26.49 0.06 -7.52
CA LEU A 159 -25.85 -1.08 -6.83
C LEU A 159 -25.05 -0.70 -5.58
N LEU A 160 -24.58 0.54 -5.47
CA LEU A 160 -23.75 0.97 -4.36
C LEU A 160 -24.40 2.16 -3.63
N PRO A 161 -24.64 2.06 -2.31
CA PRO A 161 -25.22 3.17 -1.57
C PRO A 161 -24.23 4.35 -1.56
N GLY A 162 -24.70 5.57 -1.77
CA GLY A 162 -23.85 6.75 -1.76
C GLY A 162 -23.79 7.46 -3.11
N SER A 163 -23.22 8.65 -3.11
CA SER A 163 -23.14 9.49 -4.30
C SER A 163 -21.84 10.29 -4.25
N PRO A 164 -20.74 9.73 -4.78
CA PRO A 164 -19.48 10.45 -4.83
C PRO A 164 -19.62 11.72 -5.69
N PRO A 165 -18.81 12.77 -5.42
CA PRO A 165 -18.61 13.81 -6.41
C PRO A 165 -17.99 13.18 -7.67
N LEU A 166 -18.63 13.37 -8.83
CA LEU A 166 -18.17 12.78 -10.07
C LEU A 166 -16.87 13.45 -10.55
N PRO A 167 -15.82 12.67 -10.88
CA PRO A 167 -14.57 13.22 -11.38
C PRO A 167 -14.71 13.73 -12.81
N VAL A 168 -13.80 14.62 -13.20
CA VAL A 168 -13.52 14.90 -14.60
C VAL A 168 -12.61 13.79 -15.13
N ILE A 169 -12.97 13.18 -16.24
CA ILE A 169 -12.13 12.18 -16.90
C ILE A 169 -11.13 12.91 -17.79
N GLU A 170 -9.83 12.72 -17.56
CA GLU A 170 -8.73 13.31 -18.32
C GLU A 170 -8.09 12.20 -19.16
N VAL A 171 -8.17 12.31 -20.50
CA VAL A 171 -7.57 11.31 -21.40
C VAL A 171 -6.29 11.88 -22.00
N HIS A 172 -5.16 11.26 -21.66
CA HIS A 172 -3.83 11.64 -22.12
C HIS A 172 -2.86 10.46 -21.97
N GLU A 173 -1.64 10.57 -22.52
CA GLU A 173 -0.62 9.53 -22.32
C GLU A 173 -0.28 9.39 -20.82
N LEU A 174 -0.24 8.15 -20.35
CA LEU A 174 0.17 7.78 -18.98
C LEU A 174 1.46 6.96 -19.02
N TYR A 175 2.29 7.09 -17.99
CA TYR A 175 3.62 6.46 -17.96
C TYR A 175 3.59 4.92 -18.10
N ASP A 176 2.78 4.25 -17.27
CA ASP A 176 2.75 2.78 -17.12
C ASP A 176 1.39 2.23 -16.66
N SER A 177 0.31 3.03 -16.72
CA SER A 177 -1.02 2.63 -16.28
C SER A 177 -2.04 2.75 -17.42
N HIS A 178 -3.12 1.97 -17.33
CA HIS A 178 -4.32 2.13 -18.15
C HIS A 178 -5.22 3.27 -17.64
N GLY A 179 -5.24 3.50 -16.33
CA GLY A 179 -5.99 4.59 -15.70
C GLY A 179 -5.74 4.67 -14.19
N TYR A 180 -5.96 5.84 -13.60
CA TYR A 180 -5.88 6.06 -12.16
C TYR A 180 -6.46 7.44 -11.77
N PHE A 181 -6.83 7.64 -10.51
CA PHE A 181 -7.27 8.95 -10.02
C PHE A 181 -6.09 9.92 -9.82
N ASN A 182 -6.05 10.98 -10.63
CA ASN A 182 -5.14 12.13 -10.50
C ASN A 182 -5.44 12.98 -9.27
N ASN A 183 -6.70 13.02 -8.83
CA ASN A 183 -7.15 13.55 -7.54
C ASN A 183 -8.63 13.18 -7.33
N LEU A 184 -9.24 13.65 -6.23
CA LEU A 184 -10.63 13.29 -5.86
C LEU A 184 -11.66 13.73 -6.90
N PHE A 185 -11.24 14.59 -7.81
CA PHE A 185 -12.06 15.23 -8.82
C PHE A 185 -11.56 14.98 -10.25
N ALA A 186 -10.51 14.17 -10.43
CA ALA A 186 -9.95 13.87 -11.76
C ALA A 186 -9.52 12.41 -11.89
N LEU A 187 -10.01 11.73 -12.92
CA LEU A 187 -9.66 10.37 -13.31
C LEU A 187 -8.83 10.42 -14.60
N ALA A 188 -7.57 10.02 -14.54
CA ALA A 188 -6.69 9.95 -15.71
C ALA A 188 -6.87 8.60 -16.41
N ILE A 189 -6.97 8.61 -17.75
CA ILE A 189 -7.07 7.41 -18.60
C ILE A 189 -6.01 7.52 -19.69
N ASN A 190 -5.31 6.41 -19.93
CA ASN A 190 -4.29 6.35 -20.97
C ASN A 190 -4.94 6.50 -22.35
N SER A 191 -4.45 7.46 -23.14
CA SER A 191 -4.87 7.67 -24.53
C SER A 191 -4.64 6.44 -25.42
N ASP A 192 -3.65 5.61 -25.07
CA ASP A 192 -3.27 4.42 -25.84
C ASP A 192 -3.94 3.14 -25.33
N SER A 193 -4.86 3.25 -24.36
CA SER A 193 -5.60 2.10 -23.84
C SER A 193 -6.54 1.53 -24.90
N ASP A 194 -6.54 0.20 -25.06
CA ASP A 194 -7.44 -0.52 -25.97
C ASP A 194 -8.90 -0.59 -25.46
N GLU A 195 -9.10 -0.43 -24.15
CA GLU A 195 -10.41 -0.59 -23.49
C GLU A 195 -10.74 0.56 -22.51
N PRO A 196 -10.76 1.83 -22.97
CA PRO A 196 -10.96 3.00 -22.10
C PRO A 196 -12.29 3.00 -21.34
N LEU A 197 -13.38 2.48 -21.93
CA LEU A 197 -14.67 2.34 -21.23
C LEU A 197 -14.54 1.43 -20.01
N ARG A 198 -13.90 0.26 -20.19
CA ARG A 198 -13.66 -0.70 -19.12
C ARG A 198 -12.91 -0.03 -17.99
N THR A 199 -11.78 0.63 -18.31
CA THR A 199 -10.96 1.32 -17.32
C THR A 199 -11.75 2.39 -16.57
N ILE A 200 -12.55 3.20 -17.26
CA ILE A 200 -13.39 4.23 -16.62
C ILE A 200 -14.38 3.60 -15.64
N VAL A 201 -15.11 2.58 -16.05
CA VAL A 201 -16.12 1.94 -15.20
C VAL A 201 -15.45 1.22 -14.03
N HIS A 202 -14.29 0.60 -14.26
CA HIS A 202 -13.49 -0.05 -13.22
C HIS A 202 -13.10 0.95 -12.11
N GLU A 203 -12.47 2.06 -12.49
CA GLU A 203 -12.04 3.08 -11.54
C GLU A 203 -13.22 3.81 -10.87
N LEU A 204 -14.31 4.06 -11.59
CA LEU A 204 -15.52 4.61 -10.99
C LEU A 204 -16.15 3.64 -9.99
N THR A 205 -16.09 2.34 -10.22
CA THR A 205 -16.58 1.34 -9.25
C THR A 205 -15.85 1.46 -7.93
N HIS A 206 -14.52 1.60 -7.97
CA HIS A 206 -13.68 1.84 -6.80
C HIS A 206 -14.12 3.10 -6.04
N LEU A 207 -14.36 4.21 -6.74
CA LEU A 207 -14.82 5.45 -6.13
C LEU A 207 -16.21 5.31 -5.48
N TYR A 208 -17.17 4.67 -6.15
CA TYR A 208 -18.50 4.45 -5.59
C TYR A 208 -18.45 3.53 -4.37
N LEU A 209 -17.64 2.47 -4.41
CA LEU A 209 -17.48 1.53 -3.31
C LEU A 209 -16.85 2.21 -2.10
N LEU A 210 -15.84 3.07 -2.30
CA LEU A 210 -15.26 3.88 -1.22
C LEU A 210 -16.33 4.70 -0.51
N TRP A 211 -17.15 5.43 -1.26
CA TRP A 211 -18.21 6.28 -0.70
C TRP A 211 -19.33 5.47 -0.03
N ALA A 212 -19.59 4.27 -0.53
CA ALA A 212 -20.53 3.34 0.08
C ALA A 212 -20.09 2.84 1.46
N LEU A 213 -18.78 2.75 1.66
CA LEU A 213 -18.17 2.29 2.91
C LEU A 213 -18.02 3.40 3.96
N ILE A 214 -18.16 4.69 3.59
CA ILE A 214 -18.13 5.82 4.53
C ILE A 214 -19.43 5.86 5.36
N PRO A 215 -19.38 6.01 6.71
CA PRO A 215 -18.22 6.37 7.55
C PRO A 215 -17.47 5.19 8.17
N GLY A 216 -17.76 3.94 7.78
CA GLY A 216 -17.18 2.73 8.38
C GLY A 216 -15.68 2.53 8.15
N LEU A 217 -15.03 3.38 7.35
CA LEU A 217 -13.61 3.24 7.02
C LEU A 217 -12.69 3.43 8.24
N PRO A 218 -11.56 2.69 8.32
CA PRO A 218 -11.18 1.62 7.41
C PRO A 218 -12.09 0.41 7.63
N VAL A 219 -12.56 -0.17 6.53
CA VAL A 219 -13.42 -1.34 6.54
C VAL A 219 -12.59 -2.54 6.11
N ASP A 220 -12.81 -3.66 6.76
CA ASP A 220 -12.36 -4.97 6.33
C ASP A 220 -13.17 -5.38 5.07
N CYS A 221 -12.92 -4.72 3.94
CA CYS A 221 -13.51 -5.08 2.65
C CYS A 221 -12.50 -5.97 1.92
N PRO A 222 -12.81 -7.26 1.70
CA PRO A 222 -11.84 -8.16 1.10
C PRO A 222 -11.56 -7.74 -0.35
N ARG A 223 -10.30 -7.87 -0.77
CA ARG A 223 -9.85 -7.37 -2.07
C ARG A 223 -10.56 -8.07 -3.24
N TRP A 224 -10.94 -9.34 -3.09
CA TRP A 224 -11.73 -10.05 -4.11
C TRP A 224 -13.09 -9.39 -4.35
N LEU A 225 -13.74 -8.81 -3.33
CA LEU A 225 -15.02 -8.13 -3.49
C LEU A 225 -14.81 -6.76 -4.13
N ASN A 226 -13.77 -6.04 -3.70
CA ASN A 226 -13.44 -4.70 -4.19
C ASN A 226 -13.04 -4.70 -5.67
N GLU A 227 -12.00 -5.47 -6.03
CA GLU A 227 -11.53 -5.59 -7.42
C GLU A 227 -12.51 -6.42 -8.26
N GLY A 228 -13.17 -7.42 -7.67
CA GLY A 228 -14.13 -8.26 -8.37
C GLY A 228 -15.38 -7.50 -8.80
N LEU A 229 -15.88 -6.56 -7.99
CA LEU A 229 -16.97 -5.68 -8.39
C LEU A 229 -16.55 -4.75 -9.53
N ALA A 230 -15.34 -4.19 -9.45
CA ALA A 230 -14.80 -3.33 -10.50
C ALA A 230 -14.64 -4.08 -11.83
N GLU A 231 -14.10 -5.30 -11.81
CA GLU A 231 -13.97 -6.17 -12.98
C GLU A 231 -15.32 -6.68 -13.51
N HIS A 232 -16.27 -6.98 -12.62
CA HIS A 232 -17.59 -7.46 -13.02
C HIS A 232 -18.39 -6.36 -13.73
N LEU A 233 -18.49 -5.17 -13.13
CA LEU A 233 -19.25 -4.05 -13.68
C LEU A 233 -18.61 -3.45 -14.93
N SER A 234 -17.28 -3.36 -14.97
CA SER A 234 -16.58 -2.94 -16.18
C SER A 234 -16.73 -3.96 -17.32
N GLY A 235 -16.80 -5.25 -16.99
CA GLY A 235 -17.16 -6.32 -17.91
C GLY A 235 -18.60 -6.26 -18.43
N GLU A 236 -19.59 -5.97 -17.57
CA GLU A 236 -20.99 -5.71 -17.96
C GLU A 236 -21.05 -4.57 -19.00
N ALA A 237 -20.34 -3.46 -18.74
CA ALA A 237 -20.30 -2.30 -19.64
C ALA A 237 -19.69 -2.63 -21.00
N MET A 238 -18.71 -3.54 -21.05
CA MET A 238 -18.11 -4.04 -22.29
C MET A 238 -18.90 -5.17 -22.95
N ARG A 239 -19.97 -5.65 -22.31
CA ARG A 239 -20.77 -6.83 -22.73
C ARG A 239 -19.94 -8.12 -22.81
N ASP A 240 -18.87 -8.19 -22.03
CA ASP A 240 -17.93 -9.31 -21.96
C ASP A 240 -18.61 -10.65 -21.62
N GLU A 241 -19.77 -10.62 -20.97
CA GLU A 241 -20.53 -11.81 -20.57
C GLU A 241 -20.73 -12.81 -21.71
N HIS A 242 -20.88 -12.31 -22.95
CA HIS A 242 -21.09 -13.13 -24.14
C HIS A 242 -19.88 -14.02 -24.50
N ASP A 243 -18.67 -13.61 -24.09
CA ASP A 243 -17.42 -14.32 -24.38
C ASP A 243 -16.61 -14.70 -23.13
N TRP A 244 -17.07 -14.32 -21.92
CA TRP A 244 -16.42 -14.63 -20.63
C TRP A 244 -16.11 -16.12 -20.46
N GLU A 245 -17.03 -16.98 -20.90
CA GLU A 245 -16.83 -18.43 -20.92
C GLU A 245 -15.65 -18.89 -21.78
N LYS A 246 -15.32 -18.15 -22.83
CA LYS A 246 -14.25 -18.51 -23.76
C LYS A 246 -12.88 -18.09 -23.24
N TYR A 247 -12.75 -16.88 -22.68
CA TYR A 247 -11.44 -16.31 -22.40
C TYR A 247 -10.95 -16.44 -20.95
N ALA A 248 -11.84 -16.51 -19.95
CA ALA A 248 -11.41 -16.62 -18.55
C ALA A 248 -10.90 -18.03 -18.21
N MET A 249 -9.60 -18.26 -18.37
CA MET A 249 -8.92 -19.52 -18.07
C MET A 249 -7.70 -19.32 -17.19
N VAL A 250 -7.50 -20.19 -16.21
CA VAL A 250 -6.27 -20.16 -15.39
C VAL A 250 -5.59 -21.52 -15.35
N ARG A 251 -4.36 -21.53 -14.83
CA ARG A 251 -3.65 -22.77 -14.50
C ARG A 251 -3.97 -23.19 -13.08
N GLN A 252 -3.97 -24.49 -12.80
CA GLN A 252 -4.18 -25.00 -11.43
C GLN A 252 -3.20 -24.37 -10.42
N ARG A 253 -1.95 -24.13 -10.83
CA ARG A 253 -0.91 -23.52 -9.98
C ARG A 253 -1.14 -22.05 -9.64
N THR A 254 -2.02 -21.37 -10.37
CA THR A 254 -2.34 -19.96 -10.15
C THR A 254 -3.65 -19.78 -9.40
N LEU A 255 -4.41 -20.86 -9.18
CA LEU A 255 -5.64 -20.84 -8.38
C LEU A 255 -5.30 -20.52 -6.91
N VAL A 256 -5.96 -19.50 -6.37
CA VAL A 256 -5.80 -19.05 -4.97
C VAL A 256 -7.15 -19.08 -4.25
N ASP A 257 -7.11 -19.23 -2.93
CA ASP A 257 -8.29 -19.05 -2.09
C ASP A 257 -8.69 -17.57 -2.02
N LEU A 258 -9.99 -17.29 -1.82
CA LEU A 258 -10.48 -15.90 -1.80
C LEU A 258 -9.88 -15.05 -0.67
N ASP A 259 -9.55 -15.65 0.47
CA ASP A 259 -8.83 -14.97 1.56
C ASP A 259 -7.36 -14.69 1.21
N GLU A 260 -6.78 -15.45 0.28
CA GLU A 260 -5.42 -15.27 -0.25
C GLU A 260 -5.37 -14.35 -1.49
N VAL A 261 -6.52 -13.89 -2.00
CA VAL A 261 -6.58 -12.99 -3.17
C VAL A 261 -5.86 -11.67 -2.89
N SER A 262 -5.96 -11.12 -1.67
CA SER A 262 -5.32 -9.86 -1.29
C SER A 262 -3.80 -9.83 -1.53
N PRO A 263 -2.99 -10.79 -1.01
CA PRO A 263 -1.56 -10.85 -1.33
C PRO A 263 -1.28 -11.28 -2.78
N ALA A 264 -2.17 -12.05 -3.41
CA ALA A 264 -1.97 -12.55 -4.78
C ALA A 264 -2.07 -11.46 -5.86
N PHE A 265 -2.73 -10.33 -5.62
CA PHE A 265 -2.74 -9.18 -6.55
C PHE A 265 -1.34 -8.57 -6.82
N SER A 266 -0.34 -8.91 -6.00
CA SER A 266 1.06 -8.56 -6.27
C SER A 266 1.77 -9.50 -7.24
N TRP A 267 1.12 -10.60 -7.64
CA TRP A 267 1.68 -11.59 -8.57
C TRP A 267 1.46 -11.15 -10.02
N PRO A 268 2.39 -11.48 -10.94
CA PRO A 268 2.23 -11.15 -12.34
C PRO A 268 1.07 -11.93 -12.99
N GLY A 269 0.15 -11.22 -13.65
CA GLY A 269 -0.89 -11.76 -14.55
C GLY A 269 -2.34 -11.51 -14.08
N HIS A 270 -3.30 -11.78 -14.98
CA HIS A 270 -4.74 -11.48 -14.80
C HIS A 270 -5.54 -12.53 -14.02
N ALA A 271 -4.90 -13.63 -13.60
CA ALA A 271 -5.61 -14.75 -12.98
C ALA A 271 -6.38 -14.32 -11.71
N VAL A 272 -5.80 -13.42 -10.92
CA VAL A 272 -6.38 -12.95 -9.66
C VAL A 272 -7.59 -12.03 -9.89
N GLU A 273 -7.53 -11.16 -10.89
CA GLU A 273 -8.65 -10.34 -11.35
C GLU A 273 -9.82 -11.23 -11.81
N TRP A 274 -9.53 -12.32 -12.54
CA TRP A 274 -10.54 -13.28 -12.96
C TRP A 274 -11.15 -14.07 -11.80
N HIS A 275 -10.35 -14.45 -10.80
CA HIS A 275 -10.89 -15.07 -9.58
C HIS A 275 -11.87 -14.15 -8.88
N ALA A 276 -11.48 -12.88 -8.67
CA ALA A 276 -12.29 -11.88 -8.01
C ALA A 276 -13.61 -11.61 -8.77
N ARG A 277 -13.54 -11.43 -10.09
CA ARG A 277 -14.71 -11.22 -10.96
C ARG A 277 -15.69 -12.40 -10.90
N ASP A 278 -15.19 -13.63 -11.03
CA ASP A 278 -16.05 -14.83 -11.04
C ASP A 278 -16.68 -15.07 -9.66
N ALA A 279 -15.95 -14.79 -8.57
CA ALA A 279 -16.49 -14.84 -7.21
C ALA A 279 -17.62 -13.83 -6.99
N VAL A 280 -17.47 -12.59 -7.47
CA VAL A 280 -18.53 -11.58 -7.40
C VAL A 280 -19.74 -11.96 -8.25
N ALA A 281 -19.51 -12.48 -9.47
CA ALA A 281 -20.60 -12.96 -10.32
C ALA A 281 -21.41 -14.07 -9.62
N MET A 282 -20.73 -15.05 -9.04
CA MET A 282 -21.35 -16.14 -8.28
C MET A 282 -22.05 -15.64 -7.00
N PHE A 283 -21.48 -14.66 -6.31
CA PHE A 283 -22.11 -14.04 -5.14
C PHE A 283 -23.43 -13.36 -5.53
N LEU A 284 -23.44 -12.57 -6.61
CA LEU A 284 -24.63 -11.88 -7.10
C LEU A 284 -25.71 -12.86 -7.60
N ASP A 285 -25.31 -13.94 -8.26
CA ASP A 285 -26.23 -15.00 -8.70
C ASP A 285 -26.91 -15.72 -7.52
N ARG A 286 -26.13 -16.07 -6.48
CA ARG A 286 -26.64 -16.80 -5.32
C ARG A 286 -27.44 -15.96 -4.34
N HIS A 287 -27.05 -14.69 -4.17
CA HIS A 287 -27.53 -13.89 -3.06
C HIS A 287 -28.25 -12.60 -3.47
N ASP A 288 -28.27 -12.22 -4.73
CA ASP A 288 -28.87 -10.98 -5.24
C ASP A 288 -28.20 -9.65 -4.80
N GLU A 289 -28.59 -8.57 -5.47
CA GLU A 289 -28.11 -7.20 -5.22
C GLU A 289 -28.54 -6.65 -3.86
N ALA A 290 -29.70 -7.08 -3.33
CA ALA A 290 -30.19 -6.62 -2.04
C ALA A 290 -29.34 -7.19 -0.90
N THR A 291 -28.83 -8.40 -1.03
CA THR A 291 -27.83 -8.95 -0.11
C THR A 291 -26.50 -8.20 -0.21
N LEU A 292 -26.03 -7.86 -1.42
CA LEU A 292 -24.85 -7.01 -1.57
C LEU A 292 -25.03 -5.68 -0.81
N HIS A 293 -26.18 -5.01 -0.98
CA HIS A 293 -26.48 -3.79 -0.24
C HIS A 293 -26.44 -3.98 1.27
N ARG A 294 -27.01 -5.08 1.79
CA ARG A 294 -26.96 -5.40 3.23
C ARG A 294 -25.52 -5.65 3.70
N LEU A 295 -24.71 -6.34 2.89
CA LEU A 295 -23.30 -6.60 3.17
C LEU A 295 -22.52 -5.28 3.27
N ILE A 296 -22.64 -4.40 2.27
CA ILE A 296 -22.00 -3.07 2.25
C ILE A 296 -22.48 -2.21 3.42
N ASN A 297 -23.77 -2.23 3.75
CA ASN A 297 -24.29 -1.49 4.91
C ASN A 297 -23.78 -2.05 6.24
N GLY A 298 -23.62 -3.37 6.37
CA GLY A 298 -23.03 -3.97 7.57
C GLY A 298 -21.54 -3.63 7.71
N LEU A 299 -20.82 -3.63 6.59
CA LEU A 299 -19.43 -3.21 6.47
C LEU A 299 -19.24 -1.72 6.82
N ARG A 300 -20.16 -0.86 6.40
CA ARG A 300 -20.22 0.57 6.76
C ARG A 300 -20.37 0.83 8.27
N LEU A 301 -20.76 -0.18 9.07
CA LEU A 301 -20.79 -0.11 10.54
C LEU A 301 -19.47 -0.56 11.19
N ALA A 302 -18.37 -0.64 10.41
CA ALA A 302 -17.02 -1.04 10.86
C ALA A 302 -16.98 -2.43 11.51
N ARG A 303 -17.83 -3.35 11.04
CA ARG A 303 -17.85 -4.75 11.49
C ARG A 303 -16.91 -5.60 10.62
N PRO A 304 -16.23 -6.63 11.18
CA PRO A 304 -15.36 -7.53 10.41
C PRO A 304 -16.13 -8.24 9.28
N PHE A 305 -15.47 -8.49 8.15
CA PHE A 305 -16.10 -9.05 6.95
C PHE A 305 -16.82 -10.37 7.24
N HIS A 306 -16.10 -11.37 7.78
CA HIS A 306 -16.62 -12.72 8.03
C HIS A 306 -17.87 -12.69 8.92
N SER A 307 -17.89 -11.79 9.91
CA SER A 307 -19.05 -11.60 10.79
C SER A 307 -20.24 -11.02 10.03
N VAL A 308 -20.03 -9.96 9.23
CA VAL A 308 -21.12 -9.35 8.45
C VAL A 308 -21.64 -10.31 7.39
N TYR A 309 -20.74 -11.01 6.70
CA TYR A 309 -21.07 -12.01 5.69
C TYR A 309 -22.03 -13.05 6.28
N ALA A 310 -21.64 -13.71 7.38
CA ALA A 310 -22.47 -14.74 8.01
C ALA A 310 -23.83 -14.22 8.49
N ILE A 311 -23.90 -12.99 9.00
CA ILE A 311 -25.16 -12.37 9.42
C ILE A 311 -26.08 -12.11 8.22
N VAL A 312 -25.51 -11.66 7.10
CA VAL A 312 -26.27 -11.20 5.94
C VAL A 312 -26.68 -12.34 5.02
N THR A 313 -25.82 -13.35 4.84
CA THR A 313 -26.07 -14.51 3.96
C THR A 313 -26.64 -15.71 4.71
N GLY A 314 -26.53 -15.74 6.05
CA GLY A 314 -26.88 -16.89 6.88
C GLY A 314 -25.89 -18.05 6.80
N GLN A 315 -24.74 -17.87 6.14
CA GLN A 315 -23.73 -18.91 5.94
C GLN A 315 -22.31 -18.39 6.18
N PRO A 316 -21.39 -19.20 6.73
CA PRO A 316 -20.00 -18.82 6.89
C PRO A 316 -19.32 -18.59 5.53
N PHE A 317 -18.42 -17.62 5.46
CA PHE A 317 -17.73 -17.25 4.22
C PHE A 317 -16.90 -18.42 3.65
N GLU A 318 -16.34 -19.25 4.53
CA GLU A 318 -15.52 -20.40 4.19
C GLU A 318 -16.30 -21.41 3.32
N SER A 319 -17.62 -21.55 3.57
CA SER A 319 -18.49 -22.39 2.74
C SER A 319 -18.63 -21.83 1.34
N PHE A 320 -18.86 -20.52 1.21
CA PHE A 320 -18.96 -19.87 -0.09
C PHE A 320 -17.64 -19.92 -0.86
N SER A 321 -16.52 -19.69 -0.18
CA SER A 321 -15.17 -19.76 -0.77
C SER A 321 -14.86 -21.16 -1.30
N ALA A 322 -15.22 -22.22 -0.55
CA ALA A 322 -15.05 -23.60 -0.98
C ALA A 322 -15.91 -23.93 -2.21
N ASP A 323 -17.20 -23.56 -2.19
CA ASP A 323 -18.13 -23.77 -3.30
C ASP A 323 -17.65 -23.04 -4.57
N TRP A 324 -17.23 -21.78 -4.42
CA TRP A 324 -16.68 -20.99 -5.51
C TRP A 324 -15.44 -21.66 -6.09
N LYS A 325 -14.51 -22.10 -5.23
CA LYS A 325 -13.27 -22.72 -5.70
C LYS A 325 -13.56 -24.01 -6.45
N GLU A 326 -14.52 -24.81 -6.00
CA GLU A 326 -14.95 -26.02 -6.71
C GLU A 326 -15.53 -25.68 -8.10
N GLU A 327 -16.46 -24.74 -8.16
CA GLU A 327 -17.12 -24.33 -9.40
C GLU A 327 -16.15 -23.70 -10.39
N PHE A 328 -15.30 -22.79 -9.91
CA PHE A 328 -14.24 -22.15 -10.68
C PHE A 328 -13.24 -23.19 -11.18
N SER A 329 -12.80 -24.12 -10.33
CA SER A 329 -11.89 -25.20 -10.73
C SER A 329 -12.48 -26.04 -11.84
N ARG A 330 -13.78 -26.35 -11.77
CA ARG A 330 -14.47 -27.16 -12.78
C ARG A 330 -14.64 -26.42 -14.11
N ARG A 331 -14.84 -25.10 -14.12
CA ARG A 331 -15.15 -24.32 -15.35
C ARG A 331 -13.97 -23.58 -15.97
N ARG A 332 -12.99 -23.20 -15.15
CA ARG A 332 -11.98 -22.18 -15.50
C ARG A 332 -10.55 -22.70 -15.43
N VAL A 333 -10.28 -23.74 -14.64
CA VAL A 333 -8.94 -24.34 -14.61
C VAL A 333 -8.75 -25.21 -15.85
N LEU A 334 -7.76 -24.83 -16.65
CA LEU A 334 -7.41 -25.49 -17.92
C LEU A 334 -7.18 -26.99 -17.72
N GLU A 335 -6.44 -27.37 -16.68
CA GLU A 335 -6.13 -28.78 -16.38
C GLU A 335 -7.34 -29.62 -15.93
N ASN A 336 -8.53 -29.03 -15.77
CA ASN A 336 -9.75 -29.76 -15.48
C ASN A 336 -10.70 -29.83 -16.70
N GLN A 337 -10.33 -29.21 -17.82
CA GLN A 337 -11.13 -29.19 -19.05
C GLN A 337 -10.74 -30.33 -20.00
N SER A 338 -11.61 -30.67 -20.95
CA SER A 338 -11.26 -31.61 -22.02
C SER A 338 -10.20 -31.01 -22.94
N LYS A 339 -9.36 -31.85 -23.58
CA LYS A 339 -8.36 -31.38 -24.56
C LYS A 339 -9.00 -30.54 -25.68
N ALA A 340 -10.19 -30.92 -26.14
CA ALA A 340 -10.91 -30.20 -27.19
C ALA A 340 -11.30 -28.79 -26.74
N ASP A 341 -11.82 -28.65 -25.53
CA ASP A 341 -12.21 -27.35 -24.96
C ASP A 341 -10.99 -26.46 -24.72
N VAL A 342 -9.90 -27.02 -24.18
CA VAL A 342 -8.62 -26.31 -23.99
C VAL A 342 -8.13 -25.74 -25.31
N LEU A 343 -8.10 -26.56 -26.38
CA LEU A 343 -7.64 -26.12 -27.69
C LEU A 343 -8.56 -25.06 -28.30
N ALA A 344 -9.88 -25.24 -28.19
CA ALA A 344 -10.85 -24.28 -28.71
C ALA A 344 -10.72 -22.90 -28.02
N ARG A 345 -10.66 -22.88 -26.70
CA ARG A 345 -10.54 -21.65 -25.91
C ARG A 345 -9.20 -20.95 -26.10
N LEU A 346 -8.09 -21.70 -26.11
CA LEU A 346 -6.78 -21.12 -26.39
C LEU A 346 -6.66 -20.61 -27.83
N THR A 347 -7.33 -21.26 -28.78
CA THR A 347 -7.40 -20.76 -30.17
C THR A 347 -8.13 -19.43 -30.22
N TRP A 348 -9.28 -19.35 -29.54
CA TRP A 348 -10.03 -18.10 -29.43
C TRP A 348 -9.17 -17.00 -28.78
N LEU A 349 -8.48 -17.29 -27.68
CA LEU A 349 -7.58 -16.34 -27.03
C LEU A 349 -6.46 -15.86 -27.95
N ALA A 350 -5.83 -16.78 -28.69
CA ALA A 350 -4.79 -16.45 -29.65
C ALA A 350 -5.30 -15.55 -30.80
N GLU A 351 -6.58 -15.67 -31.16
CA GLU A 351 -7.20 -14.91 -32.25
C GLU A 351 -7.81 -13.57 -31.80
N ASN A 352 -8.08 -13.39 -30.50
CA ASN A 352 -8.84 -12.23 -30.01
C ASN A 352 -8.16 -11.44 -28.87
N ARG A 353 -7.25 -12.05 -28.11
CA ARG A 353 -6.59 -11.44 -26.93
C ARG A 353 -5.06 -11.37 -27.03
N GLY A 354 -4.45 -12.19 -27.89
CA GLY A 354 -3.03 -12.05 -28.24
C GLY A 354 -2.06 -12.86 -27.40
N PHE A 355 -0.79 -12.48 -27.43
CA PHE A 355 0.32 -13.32 -27.00
C PHE A 355 0.48 -13.39 -25.48
N VAL A 356 0.29 -12.26 -24.80
CA VAL A 356 0.52 -12.14 -23.35
C VAL A 356 -0.37 -13.10 -22.56
N GLU A 357 -1.66 -13.17 -22.90
CA GLU A 357 -2.61 -14.07 -22.24
C GLU A 357 -2.34 -15.55 -22.56
N VAL A 358 -2.06 -15.86 -23.83
CA VAL A 358 -1.84 -17.25 -24.27
C VAL A 358 -0.53 -17.83 -23.72
N GLN A 359 0.55 -17.04 -23.69
CA GLN A 359 1.87 -17.51 -23.27
C GLN A 359 1.87 -18.02 -21.83
N ILE A 360 1.22 -17.30 -20.90
CA ILE A 360 1.17 -17.66 -19.48
C ILE A 360 0.47 -19.01 -19.27
N LEU A 361 -0.58 -19.28 -20.05
CA LEU A 361 -1.33 -20.54 -20.00
C LEU A 361 -0.55 -21.70 -20.63
N LEU A 362 0.24 -21.45 -21.66
CA LEU A 362 1.05 -22.49 -22.30
C LEU A 362 2.37 -22.77 -21.56
N TRP A 363 2.86 -21.83 -20.75
CA TRP A 363 4.11 -21.98 -20.01
C TRP A 363 4.09 -23.25 -19.15
N SER A 364 5.04 -24.16 -19.40
CA SER A 364 5.17 -25.44 -18.69
C SER A 364 3.89 -26.29 -18.74
N LEU A 365 3.04 -26.13 -19.76
CA LEU A 365 1.89 -27.00 -19.96
C LEU A 365 2.38 -28.38 -20.46
N PRO A 366 2.09 -29.48 -19.75
CA PRO A 366 2.52 -30.81 -20.17
C PRO A 366 1.88 -31.26 -21.49
N VAL A 367 2.60 -32.10 -22.24
CA VAL A 367 2.20 -32.60 -23.58
C VAL A 367 0.87 -33.37 -23.57
N ARG A 368 0.47 -33.91 -22.41
CA ARG A 368 -0.82 -34.60 -22.25
C ARG A 368 -2.04 -33.71 -22.54
N TRP A 369 -1.90 -32.39 -22.37
CA TRP A 369 -2.96 -31.41 -22.61
C TRP A 369 -2.91 -30.86 -24.03
N LEU A 370 -1.72 -30.50 -24.51
CA LEU A 370 -1.49 -30.04 -25.87
C LEU A 370 -0.12 -30.51 -26.36
N SER A 371 -0.06 -31.02 -27.60
CA SER A 371 1.20 -31.38 -28.25
C SER A 371 2.09 -30.15 -28.44
N ARG A 372 3.40 -30.35 -28.61
CA ARG A 372 4.32 -29.23 -28.83
C ARG A 372 3.99 -28.47 -30.12
N GLU A 373 3.52 -29.18 -31.14
CA GLU A 373 3.06 -28.61 -32.40
C GLU A 373 1.82 -27.73 -32.20
N GLU A 374 0.83 -28.21 -31.43
CA GLU A 374 -0.39 -27.44 -31.08
C GLU A 374 -0.04 -26.18 -30.29
N GLN A 375 0.83 -26.29 -29.28
CA GLN A 375 1.29 -25.14 -28.49
C GLN A 375 2.03 -24.11 -29.37
N THR A 376 2.89 -24.57 -30.28
CA THR A 376 3.61 -23.67 -31.20
C THR A 376 2.66 -22.97 -32.16
N ALA A 377 1.67 -23.70 -32.69
CA ALA A 377 0.66 -23.13 -33.58
C ALA A 377 -0.19 -22.05 -32.89
N LEU A 378 -0.56 -22.25 -31.62
CA LEU A 378 -1.27 -21.26 -30.81
C LEU A 378 -0.43 -20.01 -30.57
N LEU A 379 0.86 -20.17 -30.21
CA LEU A 379 1.76 -19.02 -30.04
C LEU A 379 1.96 -18.26 -31.35
N ASP A 380 2.01 -18.94 -32.49
CA ASP A 380 2.15 -18.29 -33.80
C ASP A 380 0.88 -17.52 -34.19
N LYS A 381 -0.31 -18.07 -33.91
CA LYS A 381 -1.58 -17.33 -34.06
C LYS A 381 -1.59 -16.08 -33.17
N ALA A 382 -1.21 -16.23 -31.91
CA ALA A 382 -1.20 -15.12 -30.96
C ALA A 382 -0.20 -14.02 -31.36
N ARG A 383 0.99 -14.38 -31.84
CA ARG A 383 1.96 -13.42 -32.40
C ARG A 383 1.43 -12.72 -33.65
N LYS A 384 0.65 -13.41 -34.48
CA LYS A 384 0.01 -12.81 -35.64
C LYS A 384 -1.02 -11.77 -35.22
N PHE A 385 -1.85 -12.08 -34.22
CA PHE A 385 -2.77 -11.10 -33.65
C PHE A 385 -2.03 -9.85 -33.15
N GLU A 386 -0.93 -10.00 -32.40
CA GLU A 386 -0.10 -8.87 -31.96
C GLU A 386 0.46 -8.07 -33.12
N ALA A 387 0.94 -8.75 -34.17
CA ALA A 387 1.49 -8.10 -35.34
C ALA A 387 0.44 -7.34 -36.16
N ASP A 388 -0.74 -7.93 -36.35
CA ASP A 388 -1.88 -7.29 -37.03
C ASP A 388 -2.34 -6.06 -36.22
N ARG A 389 -2.33 -6.15 -34.88
CA ARG A 389 -2.60 -5.02 -33.97
C ARG A 389 -1.57 -3.91 -34.11
N CYS A 390 -0.27 -4.23 -34.08
CA CYS A 390 0.80 -3.26 -34.31
C CYS A 390 0.73 -2.65 -35.73
N ASP A 391 0.41 -3.43 -36.76
CA ASP A 391 0.22 -2.94 -38.15
C ASP A 391 -0.93 -1.93 -38.22
N ALA A 392 -2.06 -2.23 -37.56
CA ALA A 392 -3.20 -1.33 -37.48
C ALA A 392 -2.87 0.00 -36.78
N ARG A 393 -1.91 0.01 -35.83
CA ARG A 393 -1.39 1.21 -35.17
C ARG A 393 -0.28 1.93 -35.95
N GLY A 394 0.22 1.32 -37.03
CA GLY A 394 1.35 1.84 -37.82
C GLY A 394 2.73 1.59 -37.18
N ASP A 395 2.84 0.65 -36.24
CA ASP A 395 4.08 0.26 -35.56
C ASP A 395 4.75 -0.92 -36.26
N TYR A 396 5.13 -0.69 -37.53
CA TYR A 396 5.57 -1.76 -38.44
C TYR A 396 6.83 -2.52 -37.96
N LEU A 397 7.73 -1.86 -37.22
CA LEU A 397 8.93 -2.51 -36.67
C LEU A 397 8.59 -3.49 -35.55
N GLU A 398 7.63 -3.14 -34.69
CA GLU A 398 7.18 -4.02 -33.62
C GLU A 398 6.37 -5.18 -34.19
N ALA A 399 5.49 -4.91 -35.17
CA ALA A 399 4.78 -5.94 -35.93
C ALA A 399 5.75 -6.98 -36.51
N MET A 400 6.84 -6.53 -37.15
CA MET A 400 7.91 -7.43 -37.61
C MET A 400 8.59 -8.20 -36.48
N GLY A 401 8.82 -7.57 -35.33
CA GLY A 401 9.44 -8.19 -34.16
C GLY A 401 8.63 -9.39 -33.64
N TRP A 402 7.31 -9.23 -33.55
CA TRP A 402 6.37 -10.31 -33.20
C TRP A 402 6.43 -11.46 -34.22
N MET A 403 6.51 -11.13 -35.50
CA MET A 403 6.49 -12.09 -36.61
C MET A 403 7.81 -12.83 -36.81
N ARG A 404 8.96 -12.21 -36.52
CA ARG A 404 10.28 -12.86 -36.61
C ARG A 404 10.41 -14.07 -35.69
N ARG A 405 9.62 -14.08 -34.60
CA ARG A 405 9.62 -15.14 -33.59
C ARG A 405 8.65 -16.28 -33.90
N SER A 406 7.89 -16.22 -35.00
CA SER A 406 6.98 -17.28 -35.41
C SER A 406 7.69 -18.42 -36.17
N SER A 407 7.02 -19.58 -36.30
CA SER A 407 7.52 -20.68 -37.12
C SER A 407 7.77 -20.27 -38.58
N PRO A 408 8.82 -20.79 -39.26
CA PRO A 408 9.09 -20.52 -40.67
C PRO A 408 8.03 -21.07 -41.64
N LYS A 409 7.14 -21.95 -41.17
CA LYS A 409 6.17 -22.67 -42.00
C LYS A 409 4.89 -21.87 -42.32
N VAL A 410 4.74 -20.65 -41.80
CA VAL A 410 3.49 -19.91 -41.91
C VAL A 410 3.49 -18.94 -43.11
N GLN A 411 2.52 -19.09 -44.02
CA GLN A 411 2.46 -18.48 -45.36
C GLN A 411 2.32 -16.94 -45.41
N TRP A 412 2.01 -16.27 -44.30
CA TRP A 412 1.72 -14.82 -44.30
C TRP A 412 2.95 -13.91 -44.23
N LYS A 413 4.15 -14.48 -44.05
CA LYS A 413 5.42 -13.75 -43.99
C LYS A 413 5.64 -12.87 -45.23
N ASP A 414 5.34 -13.38 -46.42
CA ASP A 414 5.54 -12.65 -47.68
C ASP A 414 4.53 -11.51 -47.88
N ALA A 415 3.31 -11.65 -47.36
CA ALA A 415 2.27 -10.61 -47.44
C ALA A 415 2.59 -9.43 -46.50
N LEU A 416 3.05 -9.72 -45.27
CA LEU A 416 3.48 -8.68 -44.34
C LEU A 416 4.80 -8.04 -44.80
N TRP A 417 5.76 -8.82 -45.33
CA TRP A 417 6.99 -8.25 -45.93
C TRP A 417 6.69 -7.33 -47.11
N LYS A 418 5.69 -7.63 -47.94
CA LYS A 418 5.23 -6.72 -48.99
C LYS A 418 4.62 -5.44 -48.42
N LYS A 419 3.82 -5.53 -47.36
CA LYS A 419 3.29 -4.35 -46.65
C LYS A 419 4.41 -3.51 -46.03
N VAL A 420 5.32 -4.13 -45.29
CA VAL A 420 6.49 -3.47 -44.68
C VAL A 420 7.40 -2.86 -45.72
N ALA A 421 7.66 -3.53 -46.84
CA ALA A 421 8.45 -2.96 -47.94
C ALA A 421 7.75 -1.75 -48.56
N SER A 422 6.41 -1.77 -48.69
CA SER A 422 5.63 -0.62 -49.14
C SER A 422 5.64 0.53 -48.11
N SER A 423 5.62 0.21 -46.82
CA SER A 423 5.72 1.15 -45.70
C SER A 423 7.13 1.73 -45.58
N TRP A 424 8.18 0.96 -45.82
CA TRP A 424 9.58 1.42 -45.90
C TRP A 424 9.79 2.35 -47.10
N ASN A 425 9.19 2.03 -48.25
CA ASN A 425 9.26 2.90 -49.42
C ASN A 425 8.48 4.21 -49.23
N SER A 426 7.48 4.25 -48.34
CA SER A 426 6.75 5.47 -47.96
C SER A 426 7.39 6.22 -46.78
N LEU A 427 8.00 5.52 -45.82
CA LEU A 427 8.85 6.09 -44.76
C LEU A 427 10.17 6.64 -45.31
N ALA A 428 10.68 6.15 -46.43
CA ALA A 428 11.83 6.74 -47.12
C ALA A 428 11.45 8.04 -47.88
N ALA A 429 10.16 8.26 -48.15
CA ALA A 429 9.64 9.47 -48.80
C ALA A 429 9.24 10.56 -47.79
N VAL A 430 9.11 10.21 -46.50
CA VAL A 430 8.90 11.15 -45.40
C VAL A 430 10.22 11.24 -44.66
N GLU A 431 10.94 12.38 -44.79
CA GLU A 431 12.10 12.66 -43.94
C GLU A 431 11.75 12.31 -42.48
N PRO A 432 12.59 11.52 -41.78
CA PRO A 432 12.31 11.13 -40.41
C PRO A 432 12.36 12.39 -39.55
N SER A 433 11.21 12.97 -39.23
CA SER A 433 11.11 13.88 -38.11
C SER A 433 11.57 13.11 -36.88
N SER A 434 12.73 13.52 -36.37
CA SER A 434 13.49 13.07 -35.21
C SER A 434 12.67 12.82 -33.92
N GLY A 435 11.77 11.86 -33.91
CA GLY A 435 10.95 11.54 -32.74
C GLY A 435 10.65 10.05 -32.68
N ASN A 436 10.95 9.45 -31.53
CA ASN A 436 10.44 8.15 -31.07
C ASN A 436 11.17 6.89 -31.52
N ILE A 437 12.50 6.86 -31.42
CA ILE A 437 13.21 5.57 -31.32
C ILE A 437 14.16 5.69 -30.11
N TRP A 438 13.76 5.02 -29.02
CA TRP A 438 14.32 5.07 -27.66
C TRP A 438 14.06 6.40 -26.97
N LYS A 439 13.18 6.43 -25.95
CA LYS A 439 13.21 7.52 -24.96
C LYS A 439 14.63 7.49 -24.37
N PRO A 440 15.50 8.47 -24.65
CA PRO A 440 16.78 8.52 -23.97
C PRO A 440 16.45 8.59 -22.47
N LYS A 441 17.18 7.81 -21.65
CA LYS A 441 17.33 8.17 -20.23
C LYS A 441 17.59 9.68 -20.23
N PRO A 442 16.85 10.50 -19.46
CA PRO A 442 17.12 11.94 -19.44
C PRO A 442 18.61 12.13 -19.19
N GLU A 443 19.31 12.58 -20.22
CA GLU A 443 20.74 12.83 -20.15
C GLU A 443 20.89 14.11 -19.34
N LYS A 444 21.17 13.89 -18.05
CA LYS A 444 21.39 14.84 -16.96
C LYS A 444 20.15 15.16 -16.11
N PRO A 445 20.32 15.28 -14.78
CA PRO A 445 19.30 15.88 -13.95
C PRO A 445 19.05 17.32 -14.42
N PRO A 446 17.80 17.80 -14.45
CA PRO A 446 17.46 19.12 -14.99
C PRO A 446 17.98 20.32 -14.18
N PHE A 447 18.67 20.08 -13.06
CA PHE A 447 19.19 21.12 -12.16
C PHE A 447 20.68 20.97 -11.90
N ASN A 448 21.35 22.12 -11.75
CA ASN A 448 22.74 22.22 -11.34
C ASN A 448 22.88 21.75 -9.87
N GLU A 449 23.97 21.06 -9.52
CA GLU A 449 24.24 20.61 -8.13
C GLU A 449 24.15 21.76 -7.13
N VAL A 450 24.46 22.98 -7.57
CA VAL A 450 24.33 24.23 -6.82
C VAL A 450 22.87 24.53 -6.44
N GLU A 451 21.92 24.35 -7.36
CA GLU A 451 20.50 24.62 -7.11
C GLU A 451 19.90 23.60 -6.14
N GLN A 452 20.31 22.33 -6.27
CA GLN A 452 19.94 21.29 -5.29
C GLN A 452 20.46 21.65 -3.89
N PHE A 453 21.71 22.11 -3.78
CA PHE A 453 22.27 22.54 -2.51
C PHE A 453 21.48 23.69 -1.87
N PHE A 454 21.12 24.72 -2.64
CA PHE A 454 20.31 25.83 -2.14
C PHE A 454 18.88 25.42 -1.78
N ALA A 455 18.28 24.49 -2.52
CA ALA A 455 17.00 23.90 -2.18
C ALA A 455 17.07 23.17 -0.83
N TRP A 456 18.11 22.37 -0.59
CA TRP A 456 18.32 21.71 0.70
C TRP A 456 18.53 22.70 1.85
N LEU A 457 19.26 23.80 1.61
CA LEU A 457 19.43 24.87 2.59
C LEU A 457 18.10 25.57 2.92
N LEU A 458 17.28 25.84 1.90
CA LEU A 458 15.96 26.43 2.07
C LEU A 458 15.01 25.49 2.85
N SER A 459 15.03 24.19 2.54
CA SER A 459 14.26 23.18 3.29
C SER A 459 14.60 23.18 4.77
N LEU A 460 15.90 23.20 5.11
CA LEU A 460 16.38 23.32 6.49
C LEU A 460 15.87 24.61 7.16
N LEU A 461 15.92 25.74 6.44
CA LEU A 461 15.47 27.04 6.95
C LEU A 461 13.96 27.08 7.16
N VAL A 462 13.16 26.62 6.20
CA VAL A 462 11.68 26.57 6.28
C VAL A 462 11.25 25.62 7.39
N CYS A 463 11.85 24.43 7.49
CA CYS A 463 11.60 23.52 8.61
C CYS A 463 11.94 24.19 9.95
N GLY A 464 13.05 24.91 10.03
CA GLY A 464 13.42 25.73 11.18
C GLY A 464 12.36 26.79 11.53
N LEU A 465 11.84 27.50 10.53
CA LEU A 465 10.81 28.52 10.69
C LEU A 465 9.46 27.93 11.10
N ILE A 466 9.03 26.80 10.55
CA ILE A 466 7.81 26.09 10.96
C ILE A 466 7.92 25.68 12.42
N VAL A 467 9.06 25.09 12.82
CA VAL A 467 9.34 24.72 14.22
C VAL A 467 9.32 25.96 15.14
N ALA A 468 9.86 27.09 14.68
CA ALA A 468 9.84 28.36 15.41
C ALA A 468 8.44 28.97 15.52
N GLY A 469 7.67 29.00 14.44
CA GLY A 469 6.30 29.51 14.37
C GLY A 469 5.33 28.68 15.22
N TYR A 470 5.40 27.35 15.11
CA TYR A 470 4.69 26.45 16.03
C TYR A 470 5.06 26.75 17.48
N SER A 471 6.36 26.94 17.77
CA SER A 471 6.82 27.28 19.14
C SER A 471 6.25 28.59 19.66
N ALA A 472 6.00 29.58 18.80
CA ALA A 472 5.42 30.87 19.16
C ALA A 472 3.89 30.81 19.39
N VAL A 473 3.14 30.19 18.46
CA VAL A 473 1.67 30.05 18.56
C VAL A 473 1.26 29.16 19.74
N ARG A 474 2.05 28.12 20.00
CA ARG A 474 1.87 27.15 21.10
C ARG A 474 1.76 27.81 22.47
N VAL A 475 2.48 28.91 22.73
CA VAL A 475 2.49 29.54 24.08
C VAL A 475 1.07 29.92 24.49
N ARG A 476 0.21 30.33 23.55
CA ARG A 476 -1.17 30.71 23.81
C ARG A 476 -2.11 29.50 24.01
N LEU A 477 -1.87 28.39 23.30
CA LEU A 477 -2.64 27.14 23.41
C LEU A 477 -2.25 26.31 24.66
N ALA A 478 -0.97 26.33 25.03
CA ALA A 478 -0.42 25.50 26.10
C ALA A 478 -0.89 25.93 27.49
N VAL A 479 -1.16 27.21 27.74
CA VAL A 479 -1.55 27.72 29.08
C VAL A 479 -2.86 27.08 29.56
N LYS A 480 -3.85 26.89 28.67
CA LYS A 480 -5.13 26.25 29.04
C LYS A 480 -4.99 24.75 29.27
N LEU A 481 -4.21 24.06 28.43
CA LEU A 481 -3.96 22.61 28.56
C LEU A 481 -3.08 22.30 29.78
N GLN A 482 -2.13 23.17 30.12
CA GLN A 482 -1.20 23.00 31.23
C GLN A 482 -1.91 22.94 32.59
N HIS A 483 -2.99 23.70 32.78
CA HIS A 483 -3.76 23.67 34.02
C HIS A 483 -4.39 22.29 34.28
N TYR A 484 -5.02 21.70 33.27
CA TYR A 484 -5.58 20.33 33.36
C TYR A 484 -4.48 19.27 33.40
N TRP A 485 -3.38 19.50 32.67
CA TRP A 485 -2.24 18.61 32.61
C TRP A 485 -1.53 18.47 33.95
N LEU A 486 -1.45 19.52 34.76
CA LEU A 486 -0.76 19.51 36.06
C LEU A 486 -1.66 19.06 37.23
N SER A 487 -2.94 18.78 37.00
CA SER A 487 -3.87 18.34 38.07
C SER A 487 -3.41 17.03 38.74
N PRO A 488 -3.31 16.96 40.08
CA PRO A 488 -2.92 15.73 40.79
C PRO A 488 -3.97 14.60 40.74
N VAL A 489 -5.26 14.95 40.69
CA VAL A 489 -6.37 13.99 40.86
C VAL A 489 -6.92 13.50 39.52
N ALA A 490 -7.06 14.39 38.53
CA ALA A 490 -7.55 14.05 37.19
C ALA A 490 -6.43 13.96 36.14
N GLY A 491 -5.23 14.44 36.46
CA GLY A 491 -4.16 14.61 35.48
C GLY A 491 -3.64 13.30 34.92
N THR A 492 -3.49 12.24 35.72
CA THR A 492 -2.92 10.97 35.20
C THR A 492 -3.83 10.31 34.15
N THR A 493 -5.13 10.23 34.41
CA THR A 493 -6.10 9.69 33.43
C THR A 493 -6.22 10.59 32.21
N CYS A 494 -6.30 11.91 32.40
CA CYS A 494 -6.36 12.88 31.31
C CYS A 494 -5.10 12.83 30.43
N ARG A 495 -3.91 12.73 31.02
CA ARG A 495 -2.62 12.61 30.29
C ARG A 495 -2.57 11.36 29.42
N TRP A 496 -2.96 10.19 29.97
CA TRP A 496 -3.02 8.95 29.20
C TRP A 496 -4.12 8.97 28.14
N LEU A 497 -5.26 9.62 28.41
CA LEU A 497 -6.31 9.82 27.42
C LEU A 497 -5.85 10.73 26.28
N VAL A 498 -5.13 11.82 26.56
CA VAL A 498 -4.56 12.70 25.53
C VAL A 498 -3.49 11.97 24.72
N VAL A 499 -2.61 11.19 25.35
CA VAL A 499 -1.62 10.36 24.65
C VAL A 499 -2.31 9.29 23.81
N GLY A 500 -3.35 8.65 24.34
CA GLY A 500 -4.16 7.67 23.64
C GLY A 500 -4.87 8.27 22.44
N VAL A 501 -5.64 9.34 22.60
CA VAL A 501 -6.38 10.00 21.52
C VAL A 501 -5.43 10.61 20.49
N THR A 502 -4.44 11.39 20.91
CA THR A 502 -3.52 12.05 19.96
C THR A 502 -2.61 11.06 19.27
N GLY A 503 -2.11 10.05 19.99
CA GLY A 503 -1.27 9.00 19.43
C GLY A 503 -2.05 8.02 18.56
N LEU A 504 -3.11 7.39 19.10
CA LEU A 504 -3.88 6.35 18.43
C LEU A 504 -4.82 6.95 17.39
N ALA A 505 -5.74 7.84 17.79
CA ALA A 505 -6.72 8.39 16.85
C ALA A 505 -6.06 9.33 15.83
N GLY A 506 -5.06 10.12 16.25
CA GLY A 506 -4.26 10.93 15.33
C GLY A 506 -3.43 10.09 14.36
N GLY A 507 -2.76 9.04 14.85
CA GLY A 507 -2.01 8.13 13.99
C GLY A 507 -2.90 7.34 13.03
N TRP A 508 -4.05 6.87 13.52
CA TRP A 508 -5.10 6.23 12.73
C TRP A 508 -5.66 7.17 11.66
N PHE A 509 -5.97 8.42 12.02
CA PHE A 509 -6.48 9.42 11.08
C PHE A 509 -5.47 9.72 9.96
N LEU A 510 -4.18 9.85 10.29
CA LEU A 510 -3.13 10.06 9.29
C LEU A 510 -2.99 8.85 8.35
N ARG A 511 -3.06 7.63 8.88
CA ARG A 511 -3.07 6.41 8.06
C ARG A 511 -4.32 6.31 7.21
N PHE A 512 -5.50 6.61 7.75
CA PHE A 512 -6.76 6.66 7.00
C PHE A 512 -6.68 7.66 5.85
N LEU A 513 -6.19 8.87 6.13
CA LEU A 513 -6.01 9.90 5.13
C LEU A 513 -5.07 9.42 4.02
N VAL A 514 -3.97 8.75 4.37
CA VAL A 514 -2.95 8.33 3.39
C VAL A 514 -3.24 7.02 2.66
N VAL A 515 -3.88 6.05 3.31
CA VAL A 515 -4.13 4.73 2.74
C VAL A 515 -5.50 4.66 2.08
N SER A 516 -6.51 5.32 2.66
CA SER A 516 -7.90 5.21 2.20
C SER A 516 -8.35 6.37 1.32
N MET A 517 -7.97 7.62 1.64
CA MET A 517 -8.41 8.79 0.86
C MET A 517 -7.43 9.16 -0.25
N ILE A 518 -6.14 8.98 -0.01
CA ILE A 518 -5.06 9.39 -0.91
C ILE A 518 -4.93 8.59 -2.23
N PRO A 519 -5.29 7.29 -2.36
CA PRO A 519 -5.40 6.65 -3.66
C PRO A 519 -6.24 7.49 -4.63
N TYR A 520 -7.35 8.00 -4.14
CA TYR A 520 -8.26 8.85 -4.89
C TYR A 520 -7.81 10.30 -4.92
N ALA A 521 -6.65 10.67 -4.37
CA ALA A 521 -6.15 12.05 -4.32
C ALA A 521 -4.81 12.21 -5.05
N GLY A 522 -4.61 11.48 -6.16
CA GLY A 522 -3.44 11.68 -7.04
C GLY A 522 -2.24 10.78 -6.78
N LEU A 523 -2.38 9.85 -5.83
CA LEU A 523 -1.34 8.88 -5.50
C LEU A 523 -1.80 7.44 -5.80
N ALA A 524 -2.89 7.24 -6.55
CA ALA A 524 -3.24 5.93 -7.14
C ALA A 524 -2.13 5.39 -8.04
N ALA A 525 -1.36 6.29 -8.65
CA ALA A 525 -0.17 5.96 -9.41
C ALA A 525 0.95 5.32 -8.56
N LEU A 526 1.03 5.59 -7.26
CA LEU A 526 2.04 5.01 -6.40
C LEU A 526 1.63 3.62 -5.93
N SER A 527 2.58 2.69 -5.83
CA SER A 527 2.28 1.38 -5.25
C SER A 527 1.79 1.52 -3.80
N ASP A 528 0.97 0.56 -3.35
CA ASP A 528 0.47 0.47 -1.96
C ASP A 528 1.58 0.73 -0.93
N LEU A 529 2.76 0.16 -1.18
CA LEU A 529 3.93 0.32 -0.34
C LEU A 529 4.33 1.79 -0.13
N HIS A 530 4.39 2.61 -1.20
CA HIS A 530 4.78 4.02 -1.10
C HIS A 530 3.79 4.84 -0.27
N ARG A 531 2.49 4.59 -0.45
CA ARG A 531 1.43 5.25 0.32
C ARG A 531 1.51 4.88 1.79
N ILE A 532 1.63 3.59 2.07
CA ILE A 532 1.81 3.07 3.43
C ILE A 532 3.04 3.70 4.09
N MET A 533 4.18 3.77 3.39
CA MET A 533 5.40 4.39 3.88
C MET A 533 5.19 5.86 4.26
N LEU A 534 4.47 6.62 3.45
CA LEU A 534 4.13 8.01 3.76
C LEU A 534 3.28 8.11 5.03
N GLY A 535 2.24 7.27 5.15
CA GLY A 535 1.36 7.23 6.31
C GLY A 535 2.15 7.01 7.60
N GLU A 536 3.06 6.04 7.58
CA GLU A 536 3.92 5.75 8.72
C GLU A 536 4.90 6.90 9.03
N VAL A 537 5.49 7.54 8.03
CA VAL A 537 6.37 8.70 8.24
C VAL A 537 5.63 9.84 8.95
N LEU A 538 4.38 10.13 8.55
CA LEU A 538 3.56 11.16 9.21
C LEU A 538 3.22 10.79 10.66
N VAL A 539 2.97 9.51 10.94
CA VAL A 539 2.75 9.00 12.30
C VAL A 539 4.00 9.15 13.16
N VAL A 540 5.18 8.82 12.63
CA VAL A 540 6.47 9.01 13.30
C VAL A 540 6.66 10.48 13.68
N ILE A 541 6.39 11.40 12.75
CA ILE A 541 6.49 12.84 12.99
C ILE A 541 5.53 13.28 14.12
N LEU A 542 4.28 12.82 14.07
CA LEU A 542 3.28 13.11 15.10
C LEU A 542 3.74 12.62 16.49
N TRP A 543 4.26 11.40 16.59
CA TRP A 543 4.72 10.85 17.87
C TRP A 543 5.98 11.52 18.38
N LEU A 544 6.95 11.85 17.53
CA LEU A 544 8.12 12.62 17.94
C LEU A 544 7.72 14.02 18.43
N ALA A 545 6.75 14.66 17.79
CA ALA A 545 6.20 15.94 18.24
C ALA A 545 5.49 15.81 19.60
N LEU A 546 4.75 14.72 19.83
CA LEU A 546 4.11 14.42 21.10
C LEU A 546 5.16 14.16 22.20
N ALA A 547 6.16 13.31 21.95
CA ALA A 547 7.25 13.04 22.89
C ALA A 547 7.97 14.33 23.30
N TRP A 548 8.23 15.21 22.34
CA TRP A 548 8.81 16.52 22.59
C TRP A 548 7.93 17.40 23.48
N GLN A 549 6.60 17.36 23.27
CA GLN A 549 5.66 18.10 24.10
C GLN A 549 5.67 17.61 25.54
N LEU A 550 5.70 16.29 25.76
CA LEU A 550 5.71 15.65 27.06
C LEU A 550 6.95 16.05 27.88
N ASP A 551 8.13 15.93 27.30
CA ASP A 551 9.41 16.25 27.95
C ASP A 551 9.49 17.73 28.40
N ARG A 552 8.94 18.63 27.57
CA ARG A 552 8.88 20.06 27.90
C ARG A 552 7.90 20.38 29.02
N TRP A 553 6.78 19.68 29.11
CA TRP A 553 5.84 19.89 30.21
C TRP A 553 6.37 19.35 31.54
N SER A 554 7.13 18.25 31.52
CA SER A 554 7.77 17.72 32.73
C SER A 554 8.97 18.54 33.21
N SER A 555 9.76 19.13 32.31
CA SER A 555 10.89 19.99 32.71
C SER A 555 10.47 21.30 33.36
N GLN A 556 9.20 21.70 33.22
CA GLN A 556 8.63 22.89 33.87
C GLN A 556 8.07 22.60 35.27
N SER A 557 7.78 21.35 35.61
CA SER A 557 7.43 20.95 36.98
C SER A 557 8.72 20.71 37.78
N GLY A 558 9.11 21.66 38.64
CA GLY A 558 10.35 21.63 39.43
C GLY A 558 10.57 20.38 40.31
N GLU A 559 9.57 19.52 40.47
CA GLU A 559 9.66 18.23 41.19
C GLU A 559 10.40 17.11 40.43
N VAL A 560 10.49 17.18 39.10
CA VAL A 560 11.09 16.09 38.28
C VAL A 560 12.61 16.14 38.30
N GLN A 561 13.18 17.35 38.38
CA GLN A 561 14.62 17.58 38.24
C GLN A 561 15.42 17.15 39.48
N THR A 562 14.80 17.10 40.65
CA THR A 562 15.40 16.65 41.92
C THR A 562 15.36 15.13 42.12
N ARG A 563 14.53 14.38 41.37
CA ARG A 563 14.40 12.92 41.50
C ARG A 563 15.30 12.12 40.55
N LEU A 564 15.73 12.69 39.43
CA LEU A 564 16.58 12.04 38.43
C LEU A 564 18.07 11.96 38.82
N THR A 565 18.50 12.70 39.85
CA THR A 565 19.91 12.82 40.27
C THR A 565 20.37 11.74 41.26
N THR A 566 19.50 10.85 41.73
CA THR A 566 19.82 9.81 42.73
C THR A 566 19.49 8.42 42.22
N VAL A 567 20.22 7.91 41.22
CA VAL A 567 20.02 6.53 40.74
C VAL A 567 21.36 5.87 40.42
N GLU A 568 21.71 4.83 41.18
CA GLU A 568 22.78 3.89 40.83
C GLU A 568 22.32 2.98 39.67
N PRO A 569 23.19 2.70 38.68
CA PRO A 569 22.89 1.76 37.61
C PRO A 569 22.82 0.34 38.17
N GLN A 570 21.61 -0.22 38.33
CA GLN A 570 21.46 -1.63 38.72
C GLN A 570 21.71 -2.58 37.55
N SER A 571 22.52 -3.62 37.80
CA SER A 571 22.78 -4.74 36.89
C SER A 571 21.54 -5.65 36.76
N GLY A 572 21.23 -6.10 35.55
CA GLY A 572 20.10 -7.03 35.29
C GLY A 572 19.35 -6.83 33.96
N ALA A 573 19.56 -5.71 33.26
CA ALA A 573 18.89 -5.45 31.98
C ALA A 573 19.23 -6.49 30.88
N GLY A 574 20.45 -7.05 30.89
CA GLY A 574 20.89 -8.03 29.88
C GLY A 574 20.05 -9.32 29.84
N VAL A 575 19.59 -9.81 30.99
CA VAL A 575 18.75 -11.02 31.07
C VAL A 575 17.38 -10.76 30.45
N HIS A 576 16.76 -9.60 30.73
CA HIS A 576 15.49 -9.21 30.11
C HIS A 576 15.59 -9.04 28.60
N LEU A 577 16.68 -8.46 28.08
CA LEU A 577 16.89 -8.30 26.64
C LEU A 577 17.10 -9.66 25.94
N LEU A 578 17.81 -10.60 26.57
CA LEU A 578 17.96 -11.96 26.05
C LEU A 578 16.61 -12.68 25.98
N ILE A 579 15.79 -12.55 27.04
CA ILE A 579 14.43 -13.11 27.07
C ILE A 579 13.58 -12.50 25.94
N PHE A 580 13.63 -11.18 25.75
CA PHE A 580 12.91 -10.51 24.66
C PHE A 580 13.38 -10.95 23.28
N LEU A 581 14.67 -11.18 23.07
CA LEU A 581 15.20 -11.70 21.82
C LEU A 581 14.68 -13.12 21.55
N VAL A 582 14.72 -14.01 22.54
CA VAL A 582 14.24 -15.40 22.39
C VAL A 582 12.74 -15.42 22.11
N ILE A 583 11.96 -14.67 22.88
CA ILE A 583 10.50 -14.61 22.74
C ILE A 583 10.07 -13.81 21.51
N GLY A 584 10.90 -12.90 21.03
CA GLY A 584 10.68 -12.19 19.77
C GLY A 584 10.97 -13.04 18.55
N ILE A 585 11.85 -14.05 18.63
CA ILE A 585 12.26 -14.87 17.48
C ILE A 585 11.50 -16.20 17.40
N VAL A 586 11.39 -16.94 18.51
CA VAL A 586 10.91 -18.34 18.48
C VAL A 586 9.43 -18.46 18.09
N PRO A 587 8.49 -17.74 18.73
CA PRO A 587 7.08 -17.78 18.33
C PRO A 587 6.82 -17.40 16.87
N PRO A 588 7.38 -16.29 16.31
CA PRO A 588 7.16 -15.99 14.90
C PRO A 588 7.80 -17.01 13.95
N LEU A 589 8.95 -17.61 14.28
CA LEU A 589 9.50 -18.70 13.48
C LEU A 589 8.58 -19.92 13.44
N LEU A 590 8.01 -20.31 14.60
CA LEU A 590 7.08 -21.43 14.69
C LEU A 590 5.76 -21.14 13.97
N ALA A 591 5.24 -19.92 14.13
CA ALA A 591 4.06 -19.43 13.42
C ALA A 591 4.27 -19.45 11.90
N SER A 592 5.41 -18.93 11.43
CA SER A 592 5.82 -18.92 10.03
C SER A 592 5.96 -20.33 9.46
N TYR A 593 6.59 -21.24 10.22
CA TYR A 593 6.73 -22.65 9.84
C TYR A 593 5.38 -23.37 9.74
N GLN A 594 4.49 -23.22 10.73
CA GLN A 594 3.17 -23.85 10.74
C GLN A 594 2.22 -23.29 9.69
N GLY A 595 2.30 -21.97 9.42
CA GLY A 595 1.53 -21.30 8.39
C GLY A 595 1.97 -21.59 6.95
N GLY A 596 3.04 -22.38 6.76
CA GLY A 596 3.56 -22.70 5.44
C GLY A 596 4.13 -21.46 4.74
N TRP A 597 5.09 -20.80 5.38
CA TRP A 597 5.67 -19.53 4.92
C TRP A 597 5.92 -19.48 3.41
N ARG A 598 5.32 -18.48 2.76
CA ARG A 598 5.59 -18.14 1.36
C ARG A 598 6.32 -16.82 1.32
N VAL A 599 7.36 -16.77 0.48
CA VAL A 599 8.06 -15.54 0.15
C VAL A 599 7.06 -14.56 -0.43
N MET A 600 6.78 -13.47 0.28
CA MET A 600 6.09 -12.32 -0.32
C MET A 600 7.05 -11.65 -1.29
N GLY A 601 6.57 -11.28 -2.47
CA GLY A 601 7.36 -10.73 -3.60
C GLY A 601 7.98 -9.35 -3.37
N ILE A 602 8.42 -9.06 -2.15
CA ILE A 602 9.00 -7.79 -1.71
C ILE A 602 10.47 -7.76 -2.13
N GLU A 603 10.86 -6.74 -2.87
CA GLU A 603 12.25 -6.55 -3.29
C GLU A 603 13.15 -6.25 -2.07
N ALA A 604 14.42 -6.66 -2.11
CA ALA A 604 15.36 -6.44 -1.01
C ALA A 604 15.42 -4.97 -0.55
N ALA A 605 15.37 -4.01 -1.48
CA ALA A 605 15.37 -2.58 -1.16
C ALA A 605 14.17 -2.14 -0.32
N GLN A 606 13.01 -2.78 -0.50
CA GLN A 606 11.78 -2.49 0.24
C GLN A 606 11.86 -3.05 1.67
N VAL A 607 12.50 -4.22 1.86
CA VAL A 607 12.77 -4.81 3.19
C VAL A 607 13.65 -3.89 4.03
N TRP A 608 14.71 -3.32 3.44
CA TRP A 608 15.60 -2.37 4.11
C TRP A 608 14.87 -1.10 4.56
N PHE A 609 14.03 -0.54 3.70
CA PHE A 609 13.26 0.65 4.04
C PHE A 609 12.25 0.36 5.16
N ALA A 610 11.52 -0.75 5.06
CA ALA A 610 10.61 -1.24 6.08
C ALA A 610 11.31 -1.34 7.44
N ALA A 611 12.47 -2.00 7.51
CA ALA A 611 13.26 -2.10 8.74
C ALA A 611 13.59 -0.72 9.34
N ILE A 612 14.00 0.25 8.53
CA ILE A 612 14.32 1.62 8.98
C ILE A 612 13.08 2.32 9.55
N LEU A 613 11.96 2.24 8.86
CA LEU A 613 10.70 2.85 9.28
C LEU A 613 10.18 2.21 10.58
N PHE A 614 10.42 0.91 10.77
CA PHE A 614 10.02 0.16 11.96
C PHE A 614 10.84 0.61 13.16
N MET A 615 12.14 0.79 12.95
CA MET A 615 13.03 1.33 13.99
C MET A 615 12.63 2.75 14.37
N ALA A 616 12.38 3.62 13.38
CA ALA A 616 11.98 5.00 13.61
C ALA A 616 10.64 5.10 14.36
N SER A 617 9.64 4.32 13.96
CA SER A 617 8.33 4.26 14.61
C SER A 617 8.39 3.69 16.02
N THR A 618 9.14 2.62 16.23
CA THR A 618 9.37 2.03 17.56
C THR A 618 10.07 3.01 18.49
N ALA A 619 11.09 3.72 18.01
CA ALA A 619 11.78 4.73 18.79
C ALA A 619 10.85 5.92 19.11
N ALA A 620 10.12 6.44 18.13
CA ALA A 620 9.18 7.55 18.33
C ALA A 620 8.07 7.19 19.32
N PHE A 621 7.46 6.02 19.15
CA PHE A 621 6.45 5.47 20.05
C PHE A 621 7.00 5.28 21.47
N GLY A 622 8.16 4.64 21.60
CA GLY A 622 8.79 4.39 22.89
C GLY A 622 9.20 5.69 23.62
N LEU A 623 9.61 6.72 22.87
CA LEU A 623 9.85 8.05 23.43
C LEU A 623 8.57 8.73 23.93
N VAL A 624 7.40 8.43 23.36
CA VAL A 624 6.12 8.91 23.90
C VAL A 624 5.75 8.11 25.15
N VAL A 625 5.65 6.79 25.03
CA VAL A 625 5.02 5.94 26.05
C VAL A 625 5.95 5.65 27.22
N TRP A 626 7.21 5.33 26.98
CA TRP A 626 8.15 4.96 28.04
C TRP A 626 8.66 6.18 28.79
N GLN A 627 8.90 7.30 28.10
CA GLN A 627 9.20 8.56 28.77
C GLN A 627 8.03 9.00 29.66
N ALA A 628 6.78 8.95 29.17
CA ALA A 628 5.60 9.23 29.97
C ALA A 628 5.48 8.29 31.18
N ALA A 629 5.74 7.00 30.99
CA ALA A 629 5.70 6.00 32.05
C ALA A 629 6.75 6.25 33.15
N ILE A 630 7.93 6.75 32.79
CA ILE A 630 8.99 7.15 33.75
C ILE A 630 8.54 8.39 34.54
N LEU A 631 7.98 9.38 33.85
CA LEU A 631 7.64 10.69 34.43
C LEU A 631 6.43 10.65 35.38
N TRP A 632 5.40 9.83 35.13
CA TRP A 632 4.12 9.89 35.88
C TRP A 632 4.01 8.86 37.01
N LYS A 633 5.09 8.67 37.78
CA LYS A 633 5.27 7.57 38.75
C LYS A 633 4.38 7.60 40.00
N ALA A 634 3.35 8.43 40.11
CA ALA A 634 2.54 8.57 41.32
C ALA A 634 1.04 8.32 41.08
N GLY A 635 0.50 7.24 41.66
CA GLY A 635 -0.94 7.00 41.80
C GLY A 635 -1.45 5.64 41.25
N PRO A 636 -2.64 5.20 41.71
CA PRO A 636 -3.36 4.06 41.12
C PRO A 636 -3.58 4.27 39.62
N GLY A 637 -3.36 3.23 38.80
CA GLY A 637 -3.48 3.31 37.33
C GLY A 637 -2.23 3.77 36.57
N SER A 638 -1.16 4.19 37.25
CA SER A 638 0.08 4.66 36.60
C SER A 638 0.86 3.59 35.82
N ASN A 639 0.67 2.30 36.11
CA ASN A 639 1.21 1.18 35.33
C ASN A 639 0.25 0.75 34.21
N VAL A 640 -1.06 0.88 34.43
CA VAL A 640 -2.10 0.33 33.55
C VAL A 640 -2.21 1.16 32.27
N GLY A 641 -2.17 2.49 32.37
CA GLY A 641 -2.20 3.40 31.22
C GLY A 641 -1.19 3.08 30.11
N PRO A 642 0.13 3.07 30.38
CA PRO A 642 1.13 2.79 29.35
C PRO A 642 1.04 1.37 28.79
N VAL A 643 0.67 0.38 29.62
CA VAL A 643 0.50 -1.01 29.20
C VAL A 643 -0.69 -1.16 28.26
N LEU A 644 -1.82 -0.53 28.58
CA LEU A 644 -3.00 -0.50 27.72
C LEU A 644 -2.70 0.21 26.40
N VAL A 645 -2.02 1.36 26.45
CA VAL A 645 -1.60 2.07 25.22
C VAL A 645 -0.71 1.16 24.36
N TYR A 646 0.29 0.52 24.96
CA TYR A 646 1.15 -0.45 24.25
C TYR A 646 0.35 -1.60 23.63
N ALA A 647 -0.54 -2.22 24.39
CA ALA A 647 -1.37 -3.31 23.91
C ALA A 647 -2.35 -2.86 22.81
N LEU A 648 -2.88 -1.64 22.86
CA LEU A 648 -3.72 -1.11 21.79
C LEU A 648 -2.91 -0.85 20.52
N PHE A 649 -1.67 -0.38 20.63
CA PHE A 649 -0.80 -0.09 19.47
C PHE A 649 -0.15 -1.32 18.84
N ARG A 650 0.38 -2.23 19.66
CA ARG A 650 1.07 -3.44 19.19
C ARG A 650 0.13 -4.64 19.13
N GLY A 651 -0.85 -4.69 20.00
CA GLY A 651 -1.84 -5.77 20.07
C GLY A 651 -3.05 -5.52 19.17
N GLY A 652 -3.50 -4.28 18.92
CA GLY A 652 -4.69 -3.98 18.11
C GLY A 652 -6.03 -4.09 18.85
N LEU A 653 -7.08 -3.42 18.34
CA LEU A 653 -8.44 -3.34 18.90
C LEU A 653 -9.34 -4.52 18.49
N ALA A 654 -9.09 -5.11 17.31
CA ALA A 654 -9.84 -6.25 16.77
C ALA A 654 -8.97 -7.50 16.60
N ALA A 655 -7.80 -7.52 17.24
CA ALA A 655 -6.84 -8.59 17.11
C ALA A 655 -7.22 -9.84 17.92
N ASP A 656 -6.52 -10.92 17.60
CA ASP A 656 -6.60 -12.18 18.32
C ASP A 656 -6.36 -12.01 19.85
N PRO A 657 -7.18 -12.65 20.71
CA PRO A 657 -7.05 -12.57 22.16
C PRO A 657 -5.68 -12.99 22.71
N TYR A 658 -4.95 -13.91 22.08
CA TYR A 658 -3.63 -14.33 22.54
C TYR A 658 -2.54 -13.32 22.16
N GLY A 659 -2.63 -12.73 20.96
CA GLY A 659 -1.79 -11.60 20.54
C GLY A 659 -1.97 -10.37 21.43
N SER A 660 -3.22 -10.02 21.77
CA SER A 660 -3.51 -8.93 22.71
C SER A 660 -3.01 -9.22 24.12
N LEU A 661 -3.17 -10.46 24.61
CA LEU A 661 -2.63 -10.88 25.89
C LEU A 661 -1.10 -10.80 25.91
N PHE A 662 -0.44 -11.27 24.86
CA PHE A 662 1.01 -11.16 24.71
C PHE A 662 1.47 -9.71 24.74
N ALA A 663 0.82 -8.82 23.98
CA ALA A 663 1.14 -7.40 23.97
C ALA A 663 0.95 -6.75 25.35
N LEU A 664 -0.11 -7.10 26.09
CA LEU A 664 -0.32 -6.63 27.47
C LEU A 664 0.85 -7.04 28.39
N VAL A 665 1.27 -8.31 28.35
CA VAL A 665 2.34 -8.82 29.21
C VAL A 665 3.69 -8.22 28.82
N ALA A 666 4.00 -8.16 27.52
CA ALA A 666 5.21 -7.52 27.01
C ALA A 666 5.27 -6.04 27.40
N GLY A 667 4.17 -5.30 27.21
CA GLY A 667 4.06 -3.90 27.63
C GLY A 667 4.32 -3.71 29.13
N TRP A 668 3.83 -4.62 29.97
CA TRP A 668 4.09 -4.58 31.42
C TRP A 668 5.58 -4.70 31.73
N GLN A 669 6.27 -5.64 31.10
CA GLN A 669 7.71 -5.84 31.30
C GLN A 669 8.52 -4.64 30.77
N LEU A 670 8.13 -4.06 29.64
CA LEU A 670 8.78 -2.87 29.06
C LEU A 670 8.60 -1.63 29.94
N VAL A 671 7.40 -1.40 30.49
CA VAL A 671 7.16 -0.31 31.46
C VAL A 671 8.01 -0.49 32.71
N ARG A 672 8.08 -1.72 33.23
CA ARG A 672 8.90 -2.05 34.38
C ARG A 672 10.38 -1.81 34.09
N LEU A 673 10.87 -2.23 32.93
CA LEU A 673 12.25 -2.05 32.51
C LEU A 673 12.59 -0.56 32.39
N ALA A 674 11.76 0.23 31.68
CA ALA A 674 11.91 1.68 31.57
C ALA A 674 11.99 2.37 32.94
N ARG A 675 11.11 1.97 33.88
CA ARG A 675 11.08 2.52 35.24
C ARG A 675 12.25 2.09 36.10
N ARG A 676 12.74 0.85 35.96
CA ARG A 676 13.90 0.35 36.70
C ARG A 676 15.18 1.03 36.23
N THR A 677 15.36 1.16 34.92
CA THR A 677 16.56 1.76 34.32
C THR A 677 16.50 3.29 34.29
N GLN A 678 15.32 3.88 34.53
CA GLN A 678 15.03 5.31 34.35
C GLN A 678 15.46 5.80 32.96
N SER A 679 15.42 4.91 31.97
CA SER A 679 15.84 5.18 30.60
C SER A 679 14.85 4.59 29.60
N PRO A 680 14.28 5.40 28.70
CA PRO A 680 13.41 4.89 27.64
C PRO A 680 14.19 4.00 26.65
N ALA A 681 15.51 4.18 26.52
CA ALA A 681 16.33 3.50 25.53
C ALA A 681 16.31 1.97 25.70
N VAL A 682 16.36 1.49 26.94
CA VAL A 682 16.38 0.04 27.23
C VAL A 682 15.03 -0.60 26.93
N ALA A 683 13.93 0.13 27.14
CA ALA A 683 12.59 -0.33 26.76
C ALA A 683 12.34 -0.25 25.25
N ILE A 684 12.87 0.78 24.56
CA ILE A 684 12.85 0.83 23.08
C ILE A 684 13.60 -0.37 22.51
N LEU A 685 14.78 -0.70 23.05
CA LEU A 685 15.55 -1.87 22.65
C LEU A 685 14.78 -3.17 22.89
N GLY A 686 14.14 -3.31 24.06
CA GLY A 686 13.27 -4.45 24.34
C GLY A 686 12.13 -4.58 23.33
N ASP A 687 11.46 -3.48 22.98
CA ASP A 687 10.36 -3.47 22.00
C ASP A 687 10.86 -3.87 20.60
N LEU A 688 12.03 -3.38 20.17
CA LEU A 688 12.65 -3.77 18.89
C LEU A 688 12.96 -5.27 18.84
N LEU A 689 13.46 -5.84 19.94
CA LEU A 689 13.80 -7.26 20.02
C LEU A 689 12.56 -8.16 20.05
N VAL A 690 11.49 -7.70 20.71
CA VAL A 690 10.22 -8.43 20.74
C VAL A 690 9.55 -8.37 19.37
N CYS A 691 9.33 -7.18 18.81
CA CYS A 691 8.53 -6.99 17.60
C CYS A 691 9.31 -7.26 16.31
N GLY A 692 10.58 -6.82 16.21
CA GLY A 692 11.35 -6.83 14.96
C GLY A 692 11.37 -8.16 14.18
N PRO A 693 11.56 -9.32 14.82
CA PRO A 693 11.55 -10.59 14.11
C PRO A 693 10.15 -10.98 13.58
N ALA A 694 9.07 -10.68 14.30
CA ALA A 694 7.72 -10.93 13.80
C ALA A 694 7.35 -10.06 12.58
N MET A 695 7.87 -8.83 12.51
CA MET A 695 7.79 -7.99 11.31
C MET A 695 8.25 -8.73 10.06
N LEU A 696 9.43 -9.37 10.19
CA LEU A 696 10.17 -9.92 9.07
C LEU A 696 9.64 -11.30 8.69
N LEU A 697 9.18 -12.07 9.69
CA LEU A 697 8.86 -13.49 9.53
C LEU A 697 7.37 -13.79 9.37
N CYS A 698 6.49 -12.95 9.93
CA CYS A 698 5.06 -13.26 10.03
C CYS A 698 4.17 -12.27 9.29
N THR A 699 4.38 -10.97 9.48
CA THR A 699 3.37 -10.01 8.99
C THR A 699 3.52 -9.79 7.51
N SER A 700 4.76 -9.74 6.98
CA SER A 700 5.09 -9.45 5.56
C SER A 700 4.45 -8.19 4.96
N TRP A 701 3.59 -7.54 5.74
CA TRP A 701 2.88 -6.31 5.54
C TRP A 701 3.32 -5.38 6.67
N PHE A 702 3.59 -4.16 6.26
CA PHE A 702 4.14 -3.10 7.08
C PHE A 702 3.12 -2.01 7.39
N PRO A 703 2.22 -2.18 8.35
CA PRO A 703 1.82 -1.05 9.17
C PRO A 703 2.49 -1.27 10.52
N ALA A 704 3.52 -0.46 10.81
CA ALA A 704 4.32 -0.66 12.01
C ALA A 704 3.49 -0.68 13.31
N CYS A 705 2.25 -0.19 13.29
CA CYS A 705 1.22 -0.36 14.32
C CYS A 705 -0.17 -0.18 13.71
N ASP A 706 -0.81 -1.21 13.14
CA ASP A 706 -2.25 -1.15 12.86
C ASP A 706 -3.01 -1.28 14.20
N PRO A 707 -3.67 -0.22 14.70
CA PRO A 707 -4.44 -0.29 15.92
C PRO A 707 -5.73 -1.13 15.77
N ILE A 708 -6.07 -1.61 14.56
CA ILE A 708 -7.24 -2.45 14.31
C ILE A 708 -6.82 -3.93 14.23
N GLY A 709 -5.96 -4.31 13.29
CA GLY A 709 -5.49 -5.69 13.13
C GLY A 709 -4.46 -6.14 14.16
N GLY A 710 -3.64 -5.23 14.70
CA GLY A 710 -2.54 -5.57 15.60
C GLY A 710 -1.33 -6.17 14.90
N TYR A 711 -0.18 -6.14 15.57
CA TYR A 711 1.10 -6.61 15.02
C TYR A 711 1.23 -8.14 14.98
N TRP A 712 0.42 -8.83 15.78
CA TRP A 712 0.51 -10.26 16.03
C TRP A 712 -0.60 -11.07 15.33
N TYR A 713 -1.31 -10.44 14.39
CA TYR A 713 -2.33 -11.07 13.56
C TYR A 713 -1.65 -11.99 12.52
N GLY A 714 -1.36 -13.23 12.93
CA GLY A 714 -1.05 -14.32 12.01
C GLY A 714 -2.35 -15.02 11.64
N GLY A 715 -2.50 -15.46 10.39
CA GLY A 715 -3.65 -16.26 9.95
C GLY A 715 -3.99 -17.39 10.93
N GLY A 716 -5.28 -17.71 11.05
CA GLY A 716 -5.92 -18.39 12.18
C GLY A 716 -5.28 -19.66 12.77
N SER A 717 -4.35 -20.31 12.06
CA SER A 717 -3.65 -21.52 12.51
C SER A 717 -2.34 -21.27 13.29
N ALA A 718 -1.71 -20.09 13.13
CA ALA A 718 -0.38 -19.79 13.68
C ALA A 718 -0.40 -19.08 15.05
N ILE A 719 -1.60 -18.76 15.52
CA ILE A 719 -1.92 -17.89 16.65
C ILE A 719 -1.52 -18.48 18.01
N ILE A 720 -1.52 -19.81 18.15
CA ILE A 720 -1.32 -20.49 19.44
C ILE A 720 0.06 -20.22 20.07
N TRP A 721 1.07 -19.87 19.26
CA TRP A 721 2.45 -19.68 19.75
C TRP A 721 2.65 -18.40 20.57
N TRP A 722 1.73 -17.43 20.49
CA TRP A 722 1.76 -16.22 21.32
C TRP A 722 1.38 -16.50 22.77
N LEU A 723 0.59 -17.54 23.03
CA LEU A 723 0.15 -17.90 24.39
C LEU A 723 1.31 -18.43 25.26
N PRO A 724 2.13 -19.42 24.83
CA PRO A 724 3.32 -19.83 25.57
C PRO A 724 4.31 -18.69 25.80
N ALA A 725 4.48 -17.79 24.82
CA ALA A 725 5.31 -16.60 24.95
C ALA A 725 4.80 -15.63 26.03
N ALA A 726 3.48 -15.39 26.07
CA ALA A 726 2.84 -14.58 27.10
C ALA A 726 2.98 -15.23 28.48
N ILE A 727 2.78 -16.55 28.58
CA ILE A 727 2.96 -17.31 29.83
C ILE A 727 4.41 -17.21 30.30
N ALA A 728 5.41 -17.38 29.43
CA ALA A 728 6.82 -17.26 29.78
C ALA A 728 7.15 -15.85 30.32
N LEU A 729 6.73 -14.79 29.63
CA LEU A 729 6.90 -13.41 30.11
C LEU A 729 6.18 -13.14 31.43
N PHE A 730 5.03 -13.78 31.65
CA PHE A 730 4.23 -13.65 32.87
C PHE A 730 4.87 -14.39 34.05
N LEU A 731 5.36 -15.62 33.85
CA LEU A 731 6.04 -16.42 34.88
C LEU A 731 7.38 -15.81 35.31
N LEU A 732 8.02 -15.04 34.42
CA LEU A 732 9.24 -14.27 34.71
C LEU A 732 8.96 -12.94 35.44
N ARG A 733 7.70 -12.66 35.80
CA ARG A 733 7.36 -11.58 36.72
C ARG A 733 7.89 -11.95 38.10
N ASP A 734 8.85 -11.19 38.65
CA ASP A 734 9.20 -11.36 40.08
C ASP A 734 7.92 -11.29 40.94
N SER A 735 7.44 -12.45 41.38
CA SER A 735 6.34 -12.62 42.30
C SER A 735 6.82 -12.18 43.68
N GLY A 736 6.63 -10.90 44.03
CA GLY A 736 6.87 -10.49 45.42
C GLY A 736 7.13 -9.02 45.75
N ARG A 737 7.12 -8.05 44.83
CA ARG A 737 7.43 -6.64 45.19
C ARG A 737 6.59 -5.55 44.53
N GLU A 738 5.34 -5.83 44.17
CA GLU A 738 4.42 -4.78 43.75
C GLU A 738 3.36 -4.55 44.85
N CYS A 739 3.55 -3.49 45.63
CA CYS A 739 2.58 -2.93 46.58
C CYS A 739 2.19 -3.77 47.81
N CYS A 740 3.15 -4.19 48.66
CA CYS A 740 2.90 -4.64 50.05
C CYS A 740 1.74 -5.63 50.25
N ARG A 741 1.35 -6.39 49.21
CA ARG A 741 0.35 -7.43 49.28
C ARG A 741 1.00 -8.73 48.84
N PRO A 742 0.84 -9.82 49.61
CA PRO A 742 1.27 -11.14 49.17
C PRO A 742 0.48 -11.48 47.90
N GLY A 743 1.22 -11.85 46.86
CA GLY A 743 0.69 -12.13 45.52
C GLY A 743 -0.01 -13.47 45.41
#